data_AF-A0A2H0LPV6-F1
#
_entry.id   AF-A0A2H0LPV6-F1
#
_cell.length_a   1.000
_cell.length_b   1.000
_cell.length_c   1.000
_cell.angle_alpha   90.00
_cell.angle_beta   90.00
_cell.angle_gamma   90.00
#
_symmetry.space_group_name_H-M   'P 1'
#
loop_
_entity.id
_entity.type
_entity.pdbx_description
1 polymer ?
#
loop_
_entity_poly.entity_id
_entity_poly.type
_entity_poly.pdbx_seq_one_letter_code
_entity_poly.pdbx_strand_id
1 'polypeptide(L)'
;MRNDKVTRERIITINKRLRPIRLAFLVEKDDKRTLREVFRLNTCLWGGIFNPIVPFFKRTPKIWEKNRFKLPTALSIVNGYLDAFEPDFLVVKDKTSLPNLLFDQERILDFKDVLDPNKDEPFSFGVDITEVYWDLYEKEFKFERRHPIKVFLSDPKKEMALFSACCFGEFPLEKRLEYIKKNYKHCFNPQEVQITEKKVLKCFVEKGASPLRLTKVDLRNIPNGGRDDPAIFFMDANSWLDLVDYWNLRAVGRNVLPLPKQFAEDSIEQCNIIIKRNYVPYRHNREMMHCTNFICSRASEVTELESFTKKLSSPGNGALSLQHWYPRIWDEWARGKDAVEHCLIESVEETEETAKREGYIRFKDLYPRFVEKYSGNGKPRWVNVISFGNDYRSVDFPSVLPHLKDIHRVLGAHGLNKLWSSREGVVVPCEHSDWSHFWNIPTSFKIFETWFKERGFQMSLSSAGRILLKMIQSVGGISATRSFQDENIINLLNQMSHSMAEVEIDGQTEGLSKSKVRAKTVSIKQWKDLLKKVNWSDEIAERNLQNLIGHKVLKCGLTIQCPECTQRTWYALGDLSEKLICERCLEEFDFPTNKPVPEGDWHYRTIGPFSVENYAYGGYCAALAIRFLADPLSAKVTWVPSFKIRNHQIGELEADFGMFLSQGRIGTGVPNLIFGESKTYNEFTKRDVDRMQQIANAFPGSVIVFCTLRSKLNSHEKKIISHLAKKGRKFLKAEEWINPVLILTGIEMFGDFGAPECWKDKGEPYSKFAKSYRGYNGIQELCNVTQQMHLGMESYWQWYEQERNKRLSRKKNQLQKSQAQQEQ
;
A
#
# COMPACT_ATOMS: atom_id res chain seq x y z
N MET A 1 32.04 -26.32 6.67
CA MET A 1 30.70 -25.68 6.64
C MET A 1 29.82 -26.44 5.67
N ARG A 2 28.61 -26.84 6.10
CA ARG A 2 27.71 -27.76 5.38
C ARG A 2 27.41 -27.28 3.95
N ASN A 3 27.73 -28.15 2.99
CA ASN A 3 27.43 -28.00 1.58
C ASN A 3 25.98 -28.46 1.34
N ASP A 4 25.05 -27.72 1.91
CA ASP A 4 23.62 -27.97 1.75
C ASP A 4 23.20 -27.46 0.37
N LYS A 5 23.24 -28.36 -0.64
CA LYS A 5 22.33 -28.33 -1.79
C LYS A 5 20.89 -28.57 -1.29
N VAL A 6 20.42 -27.72 -0.38
CA VAL A 6 19.00 -27.59 -0.11
C VAL A 6 18.49 -26.85 -1.33
N THR A 7 17.74 -27.54 -2.19
CA THR A 7 16.63 -26.93 -2.91
C THR A 7 15.84 -26.17 -1.85
N ARG A 8 16.19 -24.90 -1.62
CA ARG A 8 15.56 -24.06 -0.61
C ARG A 8 14.10 -24.00 -0.98
N GLU A 9 13.29 -24.82 -0.33
CA GLU A 9 11.84 -24.68 -0.33
C GLU A 9 11.61 -23.19 -0.07
N ARG A 10 10.94 -22.54 -1.03
CA ARG A 10 10.68 -21.11 -0.89
C ARG A 10 9.63 -20.99 0.21
N ILE A 11 10.11 -20.69 1.41
CA ILE A 11 9.27 -20.32 2.54
C ILE A 11 8.64 -18.96 2.20
N ILE A 12 7.34 -18.87 2.42
CA ILE A 12 6.55 -17.67 2.20
C ILE A 12 5.86 -17.36 3.51
N THR A 13 6.09 -16.14 4.00
CA THR A 13 5.31 -15.58 5.10
C THR A 13 3.93 -15.13 4.60
N ILE A 14 2.87 -15.63 5.21
CA ILE A 14 1.49 -15.24 5.00
C ILE A 14 0.98 -14.54 6.26
N ASN A 15 0.45 -13.34 6.11
CA ASN A 15 -0.25 -12.64 7.18
C ASN A 15 -1.75 -12.71 6.90
N LYS A 16 -2.49 -13.22 7.88
CA LYS A 16 -3.94 -13.44 7.84
C LYS A 16 -4.59 -12.56 8.88
N ARG A 17 -5.65 -11.88 8.50
CA ARG A 17 -6.43 -11.04 9.40
C ARG A 17 -7.91 -11.29 9.24
N LEU A 18 -8.56 -11.64 10.33
CA LEU A 18 -9.98 -11.89 10.42
C LEU A 18 -10.74 -10.60 10.73
N ARG A 19 -11.82 -10.33 9.98
CA ARG A 19 -12.76 -9.27 10.33
C ARG A 19 -14.20 -9.60 9.87
N PRO A 20 -15.21 -8.90 10.41
CA PRO A 20 -16.58 -9.00 9.91
C PRO A 20 -16.66 -8.52 8.45
N ILE A 21 -17.72 -8.94 7.75
CA ILE A 21 -18.07 -8.39 6.44
C ILE A 21 -18.44 -6.92 6.59
N ARG A 22 -17.91 -6.08 5.70
CA ARG A 22 -18.21 -4.66 5.62
C ARG A 22 -19.31 -4.43 4.58
N LEU A 23 -20.53 -4.26 5.06
CA LEU A 23 -21.70 -3.94 4.24
C LEU A 23 -21.88 -2.42 4.17
N ALA A 24 -21.80 -1.83 2.97
CA ALA A 24 -22.19 -0.44 2.77
C ALA A 24 -23.65 -0.35 2.37
N PHE A 25 -24.44 0.47 3.05
CA PHE A 25 -25.87 0.66 2.73
C PHE A 25 -26.06 1.94 1.93
N LEU A 26 -26.47 1.83 0.67
CA LEU A 26 -26.85 2.99 -0.13
C LEU A 26 -28.27 3.41 0.23
N VAL A 27 -28.41 4.58 0.85
CA VAL A 27 -29.71 5.07 1.34
C VAL A 27 -30.04 6.42 0.74
N GLU A 28 -31.22 6.52 0.10
CA GLU A 28 -31.71 7.78 -0.45
C GLU A 28 -31.98 8.79 0.68
N LYS A 29 -31.58 10.05 0.46
CA LYS A 29 -31.82 11.14 1.39
C LYS A 29 -33.29 11.20 1.80
N ASP A 30 -33.49 11.39 3.11
CA ASP A 30 -34.79 11.52 3.78
C ASP A 30 -35.66 10.25 3.80
N ASP A 31 -35.18 9.11 3.27
CA ASP A 31 -35.83 7.80 3.49
C ASP A 31 -35.55 7.29 4.91
N LYS A 32 -36.31 7.84 5.88
CA LYS A 32 -36.22 7.48 7.30
C LYS A 32 -36.61 6.02 7.57
N ARG A 33 -37.45 5.43 6.71
CA ARG A 33 -37.90 4.04 6.86
C ARG A 33 -36.74 3.09 6.56
N THR A 34 -36.12 3.24 5.39
CA THR A 34 -34.95 2.45 5.00
C THR A 34 -33.78 2.70 5.98
N LEU A 35 -33.58 3.94 6.42
CA LEU A 35 -32.53 4.24 7.43
C LEU A 35 -32.74 3.46 8.75
N ARG A 36 -33.99 3.38 9.25
CA ARG A 36 -34.30 2.60 10.46
C ARG A 36 -34.10 1.11 10.25
N GLU A 37 -34.44 0.59 9.08
CA GLU A 37 -34.20 -0.80 8.69
C GLU A 37 -32.70 -1.12 8.67
N VAL A 38 -31.87 -0.22 8.15
CA VAL A 38 -30.40 -0.34 8.22
C VAL A 38 -29.90 -0.41 9.67
N PHE A 39 -30.42 0.45 10.57
CA PHE A 39 -30.04 0.39 11.99
C PHE A 39 -30.44 -0.94 12.65
N ARG A 40 -31.63 -1.47 12.31
CA ARG A 40 -32.09 -2.76 12.84
C ARG A 40 -31.26 -3.93 12.36
N LEU A 41 -30.99 -3.97 11.06
CA LEU A 41 -30.16 -4.99 10.44
C LEU A 41 -28.75 -4.97 11.05
N ASN A 42 -28.12 -3.80 11.16
CA ASN A 42 -26.79 -3.66 11.78
C ASN A 42 -26.77 -3.93 13.29
N THR A 43 -27.91 -3.84 13.98
CA THR A 43 -28.00 -4.28 15.39
C THR A 43 -27.90 -5.81 15.51
N CYS A 44 -28.24 -6.53 14.44
CA CYS A 44 -28.29 -7.98 14.42
C CYS A 44 -27.06 -8.65 13.78
N LEU A 45 -26.06 -7.87 13.36
CA LEU A 45 -24.83 -8.37 12.75
C LEU A 45 -23.61 -8.11 13.64
N TRP A 46 -22.73 -9.10 13.74
CA TRP A 46 -21.39 -8.87 14.29
C TRP A 46 -20.63 -7.84 13.45
N GLY A 47 -20.04 -6.84 14.10
CA GLY A 47 -19.42 -5.70 13.44
C GLY A 47 -20.39 -4.67 12.84
N GLY A 48 -21.70 -4.81 13.03
CA GLY A 48 -22.70 -3.99 12.31
C GLY A 48 -22.60 -2.48 12.53
N ILE A 49 -22.09 -2.02 13.68
CA ILE A 49 -21.79 -0.58 13.90
C ILE A 49 -20.70 -0.02 12.96
N PHE A 50 -19.88 -0.88 12.35
CA PHE A 50 -18.83 -0.50 11.39
C PHE A 50 -19.30 -0.54 9.93
N ASN A 51 -20.54 -0.97 9.68
CA ASN A 51 -21.11 -0.97 8.35
C ASN A 51 -21.54 0.45 7.94
N PRO A 52 -20.92 1.06 6.92
CA PRO A 52 -21.18 2.46 6.58
C PRO A 52 -22.52 2.66 5.88
N ILE A 53 -23.04 3.87 5.98
CA ILE A 53 -24.24 4.32 5.28
C ILE A 53 -23.83 5.34 4.22
N VAL A 54 -23.95 4.98 2.96
CA VAL A 54 -23.60 5.85 1.83
C VAL A 54 -24.83 6.69 1.46
N PRO A 55 -24.82 8.02 1.72
CA PRO A 55 -25.96 8.84 1.38
C PRO A 55 -26.06 9.04 -0.13
N PHE A 56 -27.22 8.71 -0.69
CA PHE A 56 -27.52 8.88 -2.10
C PHE A 56 -28.43 10.09 -2.34
N PHE A 57 -28.09 10.88 -3.35
CA PHE A 57 -28.81 12.09 -3.71
C PHE A 57 -29.09 12.14 -5.22
N LYS A 58 -30.30 12.52 -5.62
CA LYS A 58 -30.57 12.93 -7.01
C LYS A 58 -29.88 14.25 -7.35
N ARG A 59 -29.86 15.19 -6.39
CA ARG A 59 -29.15 16.47 -6.44
C ARG A 59 -28.49 16.74 -5.11
N THR A 60 -27.24 17.19 -5.11
CA THR A 60 -26.50 17.51 -3.88
C THR A 60 -27.26 18.59 -3.08
N PRO A 61 -27.57 18.36 -1.79
CA PRO A 61 -28.30 19.34 -0.98
C PRO A 61 -27.46 20.59 -0.69
N LYS A 62 -28.12 21.76 -0.56
CA LYS A 62 -27.47 23.06 -0.23
C LYS A 62 -26.63 23.04 1.04
N ILE A 63 -26.94 22.15 1.98
CA ILE A 63 -26.19 22.02 3.23
C ILE A 63 -24.71 21.62 3.02
N TRP A 64 -24.38 21.10 1.83
CA TRP A 64 -23.00 20.80 1.40
C TRP A 64 -22.27 22.02 0.81
N GLU A 65 -22.96 23.15 0.61
CA GLU A 65 -22.40 24.41 0.08
C GLU A 65 -21.73 25.26 1.18
N LYS A 66 -22.20 25.19 2.44
CA LYS A 66 -21.88 26.14 3.53
C LYS A 66 -20.38 26.48 3.69
N ASN A 67 -19.47 25.58 3.31
CA ASN A 67 -18.02 25.76 3.48
C ASN A 67 -17.20 25.47 2.20
N ARG A 68 -17.79 25.54 1.00
CA ARG A 68 -17.08 25.21 -0.25
C ARG A 68 -17.21 26.27 -1.34
N PHE A 69 -16.08 26.52 -2.02
CA PHE A 69 -16.04 27.32 -3.25
C PHE A 69 -16.80 26.66 -4.42
N LYS A 70 -17.03 25.34 -4.37
CA LYS A 70 -17.80 24.56 -5.36
C LYS A 70 -18.50 23.36 -4.72
N LEU A 71 -19.78 23.19 -5.01
CA LEU A 71 -20.59 22.06 -4.56
C LEU A 71 -20.12 20.75 -5.24
N PRO A 72 -19.79 19.68 -4.49
CA PRO A 72 -19.50 18.37 -5.08
C PRO A 72 -20.74 17.78 -5.75
N THR A 73 -20.55 17.03 -6.84
CA THR A 73 -21.66 16.30 -7.49
C THR A 73 -22.09 15.12 -6.61
N ALA A 74 -23.36 14.71 -6.71
CA ALA A 74 -23.87 13.59 -5.94
C ALA A 74 -23.07 12.30 -6.18
N LEU A 75 -22.72 12.03 -7.44
CA LEU A 75 -21.87 10.91 -7.82
C LEU A 75 -20.47 10.96 -7.18
N SER A 76 -19.86 12.16 -7.12
CA SER A 76 -18.57 12.33 -6.45
C SER A 76 -18.63 12.05 -4.96
N ILE A 77 -19.75 12.37 -4.31
CA ILE A 77 -19.94 12.09 -2.88
C ILE A 77 -20.06 10.58 -2.65
N VAL A 78 -20.91 9.91 -3.44
CA VAL A 78 -21.11 8.45 -3.36
C VAL A 78 -19.78 7.72 -3.59
N ASN A 79 -19.09 8.02 -4.70
CA ASN A 79 -17.79 7.42 -5.00
C ASN A 79 -16.75 7.73 -3.91
N GLY A 80 -16.78 8.94 -3.36
CA GLY A 80 -15.92 9.33 -2.25
C GLY A 80 -16.11 8.48 -1.00
N TYR A 81 -17.36 8.20 -0.62
CA TYR A 81 -17.68 7.30 0.49
C TYR A 81 -17.29 5.85 0.20
N LEU A 82 -17.58 5.35 -1.01
CA LEU A 82 -17.18 3.99 -1.42
C LEU A 82 -15.66 3.82 -1.40
N ASP A 83 -14.91 4.83 -1.87
CA ASP A 83 -13.45 4.85 -1.82
C ASP A 83 -12.90 5.00 -0.38
N ALA A 84 -13.62 5.69 0.50
CA ALA A 84 -13.24 5.86 1.90
C ALA A 84 -13.42 4.60 2.73
N PHE A 85 -14.53 3.90 2.53
CA PHE A 85 -14.86 2.72 3.32
C PHE A 85 -14.38 1.41 2.69
N GLU A 86 -14.20 1.37 1.36
CA GLU A 86 -13.85 0.17 0.60
C GLU A 86 -14.69 -1.05 1.06
N PRO A 87 -16.03 -1.02 0.89
CA PRO A 87 -16.89 -2.08 1.38
C PRO A 87 -16.68 -3.39 0.62
N ASP A 88 -16.98 -4.50 1.29
CA ASP A 88 -16.97 -5.82 0.65
C ASP A 88 -18.18 -5.96 -0.27
N PHE A 89 -19.36 -5.52 0.22
CA PHE A 89 -20.62 -5.54 -0.52
C PHE A 89 -21.35 -4.21 -0.41
N LEU A 90 -22.02 -3.82 -1.48
CA LEU A 90 -22.91 -2.66 -1.51
C LEU A 90 -24.37 -3.14 -1.44
N VAL A 91 -25.05 -2.84 -0.34
CA VAL A 91 -26.45 -3.18 -0.09
C VAL A 91 -27.35 -2.03 -0.51
N VAL A 92 -28.35 -2.32 -1.31
CA VAL A 92 -29.22 -1.33 -1.94
C VAL A 92 -30.68 -1.79 -1.86
N LYS A 93 -31.63 -0.85 -1.96
CA LYS A 93 -33.05 -1.20 -1.86
C LYS A 93 -33.52 -2.04 -3.05
N ASP A 94 -33.02 -1.70 -4.24
CA ASP A 94 -33.30 -2.39 -5.48
C ASP A 94 -32.03 -2.41 -6.35
N LYS A 95 -31.41 -3.58 -6.44
CA LYS A 95 -30.17 -3.80 -7.20
C LYS A 95 -30.36 -3.67 -8.72
N THR A 96 -31.60 -3.77 -9.21
CA THR A 96 -31.90 -3.60 -10.65
C THR A 96 -31.87 -2.13 -11.10
N SER A 97 -31.96 -1.19 -10.15
CA SER A 97 -32.10 0.24 -10.42
C SER A 97 -30.77 1.02 -10.52
N LEU A 98 -29.63 0.36 -10.31
CA LEU A 98 -28.33 1.03 -10.23
C LEU A 98 -27.60 1.05 -11.57
N PRO A 99 -26.96 2.18 -11.93
CA PRO A 99 -26.06 2.22 -13.06
C PRO A 99 -24.90 1.23 -12.89
N ASN A 100 -24.56 0.50 -13.96
CA ASN A 100 -23.49 -0.52 -14.01
C ASN A 100 -22.09 -0.07 -13.56
N LEU A 101 -21.88 1.23 -13.33
CA LEU A 101 -20.58 1.87 -13.15
C LEU A 101 -20.20 2.16 -11.69
N LEU A 102 -21.13 2.01 -10.73
CA LEU A 102 -20.89 2.43 -9.35
C LEU A 102 -20.05 1.43 -8.54
N PHE A 103 -20.23 0.14 -8.80
CA PHE A 103 -19.64 -0.93 -8.01
C PHE A 103 -19.59 -2.24 -8.82
N ASP A 104 -18.82 -3.21 -8.33
CA ASP A 104 -18.78 -4.55 -8.91
C ASP A 104 -20.14 -5.23 -8.76
N GLN A 105 -20.75 -5.61 -9.89
CA GLN A 105 -22.12 -6.13 -9.93
C GLN A 105 -22.28 -7.44 -9.14
N GLU A 106 -21.24 -8.27 -9.06
CA GLU A 106 -21.24 -9.51 -8.28
C GLU A 106 -21.24 -9.24 -6.75
N ARG A 107 -20.99 -7.99 -6.35
CA ARG A 107 -20.92 -7.55 -4.94
C ARG A 107 -22.02 -6.54 -4.59
N ILE A 108 -23.06 -6.41 -5.43
CA ILE A 108 -24.25 -5.64 -5.12
C ILE A 108 -25.32 -6.59 -4.58
N LEU A 109 -25.85 -6.27 -3.41
CA LEU A 109 -26.87 -7.04 -2.70
C LEU A 109 -28.12 -6.18 -2.50
N ASP A 110 -29.29 -6.79 -2.42
CA ASP A 110 -30.46 -6.17 -1.82
C ASP A 110 -30.60 -6.53 -0.33
N PHE A 111 -31.55 -5.90 0.38
CA PHE A 111 -31.75 -6.16 1.81
C PHE A 111 -32.14 -7.61 2.10
N LYS A 112 -32.88 -8.27 1.19
CA LYS A 112 -33.31 -9.66 1.35
C LYS A 112 -32.18 -10.64 1.08
N ASP A 113 -31.23 -10.26 0.24
CA ASP A 113 -29.99 -11.04 0.07
C ASP A 113 -29.23 -11.11 1.40
N VAL A 114 -29.25 -10.07 2.23
CA VAL A 114 -28.57 -10.05 3.54
C VAL A 114 -29.40 -10.73 4.63
N LEU A 115 -30.67 -10.34 4.77
CA LEU A 115 -31.59 -10.81 5.79
C LEU A 115 -32.96 -11.09 5.15
N ASP A 116 -33.34 -12.37 5.08
CA ASP A 116 -34.67 -12.81 4.66
C ASP A 116 -35.40 -13.51 5.81
N PRO A 117 -36.38 -12.83 6.46
CA PRO A 117 -37.15 -13.42 7.55
C PRO A 117 -37.91 -14.70 7.16
N ASN A 118 -38.08 -14.97 5.86
CA ASN A 118 -38.86 -16.11 5.37
C ASN A 118 -38.07 -17.43 5.29
N LYS A 119 -36.74 -17.38 5.41
CA LYS A 119 -35.86 -18.56 5.43
C LYS A 119 -35.70 -19.11 6.84
N ASP A 120 -35.33 -20.38 6.94
CA ASP A 120 -35.04 -21.05 8.22
C ASP A 120 -33.80 -20.46 8.89
N GLU A 121 -32.77 -20.13 8.10
CA GLU A 121 -31.64 -19.29 8.50
C GLU A 121 -31.81 -17.88 7.88
N PRO A 122 -32.27 -16.87 8.65
CA PRO A 122 -32.62 -15.58 8.07
C PRO A 122 -31.43 -14.78 7.57
N PHE A 123 -30.27 -14.90 8.22
CA PHE A 123 -29.05 -14.20 7.84
C PHE A 123 -28.29 -15.00 6.79
N SER A 124 -28.05 -14.38 5.64
CA SER A 124 -27.22 -14.97 4.58
C SER A 124 -25.85 -14.29 4.48
N PHE A 125 -25.75 -12.97 4.69
CA PHE A 125 -24.45 -12.28 4.69
C PHE A 125 -24.14 -11.70 6.07
N GLY A 126 -22.97 -12.06 6.60
CA GLY A 126 -22.54 -11.68 7.94
C GLY A 126 -22.78 -12.77 8.99
N VAL A 127 -22.30 -12.54 10.21
CA VAL A 127 -22.55 -13.42 11.36
C VAL A 127 -23.74 -12.89 12.16
N ASP A 128 -24.70 -13.77 12.46
CA ASP A 128 -25.82 -13.46 13.35
C ASP A 128 -25.26 -13.12 14.74
N ILE A 129 -25.68 -11.98 15.26
CA ILE A 129 -25.27 -11.51 16.59
C ILE A 129 -25.66 -12.48 17.72
N THR A 130 -26.65 -13.36 17.52
CA THR A 130 -27.03 -14.32 18.55
C THR A 130 -25.93 -15.32 18.90
N GLU A 131 -25.03 -15.65 17.96
CA GLU A 131 -23.85 -16.49 18.22
C GLU A 131 -22.89 -15.79 19.20
N VAL A 132 -22.72 -14.47 19.06
CA VAL A 132 -21.95 -13.65 20.00
C VAL A 132 -22.62 -13.60 21.37
N TYR A 133 -23.96 -13.52 21.41
CA TYR A 133 -24.70 -13.46 22.68
C TYR A 133 -24.52 -14.73 23.50
N TRP A 134 -24.64 -15.90 22.86
CA TRP A 134 -24.47 -17.19 23.52
C TRP A 134 -23.02 -17.44 23.95
N ASP A 135 -22.04 -17.04 23.15
CA ASP A 135 -20.63 -17.14 23.54
C ASP A 135 -20.30 -16.27 24.76
N LEU A 136 -20.78 -15.03 24.78
CA LEU A 136 -20.67 -14.16 25.96
C LEU A 136 -21.42 -14.72 27.16
N TYR A 137 -22.60 -15.32 26.95
CA TYR A 137 -23.34 -15.97 28.02
C TYR A 137 -22.50 -17.06 28.68
N GLU A 138 -22.02 -18.02 27.90
CA GLU A 138 -21.24 -19.15 28.41
C GLU A 138 -19.92 -18.73 29.07
N LYS A 139 -19.25 -17.70 28.55
CA LYS A 139 -17.97 -17.23 29.09
C LYS A 139 -18.09 -16.26 30.25
N GLU A 140 -19.08 -15.36 30.22
CA GLU A 140 -19.09 -14.15 31.06
C GLU A 140 -20.39 -13.90 31.85
N PHE A 141 -21.56 -14.30 31.36
CA PHE A 141 -22.86 -13.93 31.97
C PHE A 141 -23.62 -15.09 32.63
N LYS A 142 -23.19 -16.33 32.44
CA LYS A 142 -23.72 -17.51 33.13
C LYS A 142 -23.41 -17.51 34.63
N PHE A 143 -22.37 -16.78 35.05
CA PHE A 143 -21.93 -16.66 36.44
C PHE A 143 -22.06 -15.23 36.95
N GLU A 144 -22.29 -15.06 38.25
CA GLU A 144 -22.27 -13.74 38.88
C GLU A 144 -20.85 -13.16 38.96
N ARG A 145 -20.68 -11.95 38.40
CA ARG A 145 -19.39 -11.27 38.37
C ARG A 145 -19.20 -10.39 39.61
N ARG A 146 -17.99 -10.38 40.15
CA ARG A 146 -17.57 -9.40 41.18
C ARG A 146 -17.77 -7.95 40.73
N HIS A 147 -17.59 -7.68 39.43
CA HIS A 147 -17.87 -6.39 38.81
C HIS A 147 -18.87 -6.61 37.67
N PRO A 148 -20.18 -6.42 37.91
CA PRO A 148 -21.21 -6.64 36.92
C PRO A 148 -21.05 -5.71 35.72
N ILE A 149 -21.21 -6.24 34.51
CA ILE A 149 -21.37 -5.42 33.30
C ILE A 149 -22.83 -4.98 33.24
N LYS A 150 -23.06 -3.67 33.20
CA LYS A 150 -24.41 -3.12 33.01
C LYS A 150 -24.84 -3.34 31.57
N VAL A 151 -25.83 -4.19 31.34
CA VAL A 151 -26.46 -4.37 30.01
C VAL A 151 -27.86 -3.76 30.06
N PHE A 152 -28.27 -3.06 29.00
CA PHE A 152 -29.58 -2.42 28.95
C PHE A 152 -30.26 -2.58 27.60
N LEU A 153 -31.57 -2.38 27.60
CA LEU A 153 -32.39 -2.28 26.41
C LEU A 153 -33.08 -0.90 26.40
N SER A 154 -32.90 -0.17 25.31
CA SER A 154 -33.52 1.15 25.16
C SER A 154 -35.01 1.03 24.87
N ASP A 155 -35.81 1.78 25.62
CA ASP A 155 -37.23 1.98 25.39
C ASP A 155 -37.49 3.47 25.10
N PRO A 156 -37.40 3.91 23.83
CA PRO A 156 -37.53 5.32 23.48
C PRO A 156 -38.99 5.76 23.32
N LYS A 157 -39.27 7.03 23.64
CA LYS A 157 -40.48 7.71 23.15
C LYS A 157 -40.53 7.63 21.62
N LYS A 158 -41.75 7.57 21.04
CA LYS A 158 -41.97 7.41 19.59
C LYS A 158 -41.18 8.40 18.73
N GLU A 159 -41.07 9.65 19.17
CA GLU A 159 -40.34 10.72 18.47
C GLU A 159 -38.82 10.51 18.46
N MET A 160 -38.28 9.87 19.50
CA MET A 160 -36.84 9.57 19.63
C MET A 160 -36.47 8.20 19.06
N ALA A 161 -37.42 7.42 18.56
CA ALA A 161 -37.19 6.03 18.17
C ALA A 161 -36.07 5.87 17.13
N LEU A 162 -36.05 6.72 16.10
CA LEU A 162 -35.02 6.67 15.05
C LEU A 162 -33.63 7.05 15.59
N PHE A 163 -33.55 8.11 16.41
CA PHE A 163 -32.31 8.53 17.04
C PHE A 163 -31.78 7.50 18.04
N SER A 164 -32.68 6.89 18.83
CA SER A 164 -32.36 5.83 19.78
C SER A 164 -31.84 4.58 19.07
N ALA A 165 -32.48 4.17 17.96
CA ALA A 165 -31.99 3.07 17.12
C ALA A 165 -30.58 3.35 16.58
N CYS A 166 -30.30 4.58 16.14
CA CYS A 166 -28.95 4.99 15.71
C CYS A 166 -27.94 4.87 16.86
N CYS A 167 -28.29 5.31 18.07
CA CYS A 167 -27.38 5.34 19.21
C CYS A 167 -27.11 3.96 19.84
N PHE A 168 -28.17 3.20 20.08
CA PHE A 168 -28.16 2.03 20.96
C PHE A 168 -28.50 0.72 20.24
N GLY A 169 -29.05 0.81 19.03
CA GLY A 169 -29.58 -0.32 18.27
C GLY A 169 -31.07 -0.53 18.50
N GLU A 170 -31.71 -1.23 17.57
CA GLU A 170 -33.12 -1.63 17.65
C GLU A 170 -33.28 -3.02 17.02
N PHE A 171 -34.09 -3.89 17.63
CA PHE A 171 -34.37 -5.19 17.04
C PHE A 171 -35.49 -5.12 15.97
N PRO A 172 -35.48 -6.01 14.96
CA PRO A 172 -36.57 -6.19 14.02
C PRO A 172 -37.91 -6.48 14.71
N LEU A 173 -39.03 -6.14 14.05
CA LEU A 173 -40.38 -6.33 14.59
C LEU A 173 -41.07 -7.58 14.04
N GLU A 174 -40.49 -8.17 13.00
CA GLU A 174 -40.95 -9.36 12.32
C GLU A 174 -40.97 -10.55 13.29
N LYS A 175 -42.11 -11.24 13.38
CA LYS A 175 -42.32 -12.34 14.34
C LYS A 175 -41.25 -13.43 14.25
N ARG A 176 -40.78 -13.75 13.03
CA ARG A 176 -39.74 -14.76 12.79
C ARG A 176 -38.35 -14.34 13.28
N LEU A 177 -38.11 -13.05 13.52
CA LEU A 177 -36.85 -12.52 14.03
C LEU A 177 -36.89 -12.19 15.53
N GLU A 178 -38.02 -12.45 16.19
CA GLU A 178 -38.21 -12.15 17.63
C GLU A 178 -37.21 -12.92 18.51
N TYR A 179 -36.71 -14.06 18.03
CA TYR A 179 -35.70 -14.87 18.74
C TYR A 179 -34.44 -14.07 19.09
N ILE A 180 -34.04 -13.10 18.25
CA ILE A 180 -32.82 -12.31 18.48
C ILE A 180 -32.96 -11.49 19.77
N LYS A 181 -34.09 -10.79 19.92
CA LYS A 181 -34.41 -10.02 21.13
C LYS A 181 -34.60 -10.92 22.34
N LYS A 182 -35.20 -12.10 22.17
CA LYS A 182 -35.37 -13.09 23.24
C LYS A 182 -34.02 -13.63 23.73
N ASN A 183 -33.12 -13.99 22.82
CA ASN A 183 -31.76 -14.44 23.13
C ASN A 183 -30.98 -13.34 23.87
N TYR A 184 -31.05 -12.08 23.40
CA TYR A 184 -30.46 -10.95 24.11
C TYR A 184 -30.98 -10.81 25.55
N LYS A 185 -32.30 -10.88 25.75
CA LYS A 185 -32.91 -10.81 27.08
C LYS A 185 -32.50 -11.97 27.98
N HIS A 186 -32.47 -13.18 27.43
CA HIS A 186 -32.09 -14.38 28.15
C HIS A 186 -30.61 -14.36 28.57
N CYS A 187 -29.71 -14.05 27.63
CA CYS A 187 -28.26 -14.08 27.86
C CYS A 187 -27.79 -13.00 28.84
N PHE A 188 -28.46 -11.84 28.88
CA PHE A 188 -27.92 -10.67 29.60
C PHE A 188 -28.81 -10.11 30.71
N ASN A 189 -30.06 -10.54 30.81
CA ASN A 189 -31.06 -9.96 31.72
C ASN A 189 -31.01 -8.41 31.75
N PRO A 190 -31.17 -7.74 30.59
CA PRO A 190 -30.88 -6.32 30.45
C PRO A 190 -31.88 -5.45 31.21
N GLN A 191 -31.39 -4.37 31.80
CA GLN A 191 -32.27 -3.35 32.37
C GLN A 191 -33.02 -2.61 31.26
N GLU A 192 -34.34 -2.49 31.37
CA GLU A 192 -35.12 -1.63 30.48
C GLU A 192 -34.94 -0.15 30.88
N VAL A 193 -34.44 0.65 29.94
CA VAL A 193 -34.11 2.06 30.19
C VAL A 193 -34.94 2.93 29.25
N GLN A 194 -35.86 3.68 29.85
CA GLN A 194 -36.58 4.75 29.17
C GLN A 194 -35.62 5.82 28.69
N ILE A 195 -35.56 6.03 27.37
CA ILE A 195 -34.67 7.03 26.76
C ILE A 195 -35.37 8.38 26.75
N THR A 196 -34.86 9.28 27.60
CA THR A 196 -35.28 10.67 27.70
C THR A 196 -34.10 11.61 27.43
N GLU A 197 -34.41 12.89 27.24
CA GLU A 197 -33.50 14.00 26.96
C GLU A 197 -32.27 13.99 27.90
N LYS A 198 -32.51 13.84 29.22
CA LYS A 198 -31.46 13.78 30.27
C LYS A 198 -30.69 12.45 30.34
N LYS A 199 -31.22 11.36 29.77
CA LYS A 199 -30.67 10.01 29.94
C LYS A 199 -29.79 9.54 28.78
N VAL A 200 -29.87 10.18 27.61
CA VAL A 200 -29.12 9.75 26.40
C VAL A 200 -27.62 9.67 26.68
N LEU A 201 -26.97 10.79 27.04
CA LEU A 201 -25.53 10.79 27.29
C LEU A 201 -25.14 10.03 28.55
N LYS A 202 -26.02 9.98 29.55
CA LYS A 202 -25.80 9.21 30.77
C LYS A 202 -25.59 7.72 30.47
N CYS A 203 -26.34 7.14 29.52
CA CYS A 203 -26.17 5.75 29.10
C CYS A 203 -24.76 5.46 28.54
N PHE A 204 -24.15 6.43 27.85
CA PHE A 204 -22.78 6.30 27.35
C PHE A 204 -21.73 6.46 28.46
N VAL A 205 -21.91 7.45 29.34
CA VAL A 205 -20.97 7.75 30.44
C VAL A 205 -20.89 6.59 31.44
N GLU A 206 -22.01 5.97 31.77
CA GLU A 206 -22.09 4.83 32.68
C GLU A 206 -21.55 3.50 32.10
N LYS A 207 -21.07 3.52 30.85
CA LYS A 207 -20.51 2.37 30.12
C LYS A 207 -21.47 1.18 30.01
N GLY A 208 -22.78 1.44 29.90
CA GLY A 208 -23.75 0.38 29.63
C GLY A 208 -23.54 -0.27 28.26
N ALA A 209 -23.72 -1.59 28.18
CA ALA A 209 -23.77 -2.35 26.94
C ALA A 209 -25.20 -2.32 26.38
N SER A 210 -25.35 -1.71 25.21
CA SER A 210 -26.57 -1.77 24.40
C SER A 210 -26.44 -2.86 23.33
N PRO A 211 -27.54 -3.27 22.66
CA PRO A 211 -27.48 -4.23 21.56
C PRO A 211 -26.43 -3.88 20.51
N LEU A 212 -26.42 -2.62 20.04
CA LEU A 212 -25.46 -2.15 19.04
C LEU A 212 -24.01 -2.15 19.57
N ARG A 213 -23.79 -1.89 20.86
CA ARG A 213 -22.44 -1.89 21.45
C ARG A 213 -21.85 -3.31 21.47
N LEU A 214 -22.67 -4.33 21.70
CA LEU A 214 -22.23 -5.73 21.67
C LEU A 214 -21.81 -6.22 20.29
N THR A 215 -22.20 -5.53 19.21
CA THR A 215 -21.68 -5.84 17.86
C THR A 215 -20.16 -5.64 17.74
N LYS A 216 -19.51 -4.95 18.69
CA LYS A 216 -18.05 -4.71 18.71
C LYS A 216 -17.24 -5.78 19.45
N VAL A 217 -17.87 -6.79 20.02
CA VAL A 217 -17.20 -7.81 20.83
C VAL A 217 -16.13 -8.50 19.99
N ASP A 218 -14.97 -8.76 20.60
CA ASP A 218 -13.78 -9.32 19.95
C ASP A 218 -13.28 -8.56 18.73
N LEU A 219 -13.58 -7.25 18.61
CA LEU A 219 -13.06 -6.38 17.56
C LEU A 219 -12.12 -5.31 18.12
N ARG A 220 -10.94 -5.23 17.54
CA ARG A 220 -10.02 -4.10 17.68
C ARG A 220 -10.21 -3.15 16.51
N ASN A 221 -10.20 -1.87 16.84
CA ASN A 221 -10.25 -0.79 15.88
C ASN A 221 -8.93 -0.03 15.97
N ILE A 222 -8.18 -0.04 14.87
CA ILE A 222 -6.89 0.60 14.75
C ILE A 222 -7.06 1.80 13.81
N PRO A 223 -7.09 3.05 14.34
CA PRO A 223 -7.22 4.24 13.51
C PRO A 223 -5.92 4.46 12.71
N ASN A 224 -6.07 4.81 11.42
CA ASN A 224 -4.93 5.16 10.56
C ASN A 224 -4.47 6.63 10.71
N GLY A 225 -5.22 7.47 11.44
CA GLY A 225 -4.95 8.90 11.63
C GLY A 225 -4.38 9.28 13.00
N GLY A 226 -3.62 10.37 13.07
CA GLY A 226 -2.84 10.78 14.27
C GLY A 226 -3.60 11.40 15.45
N ARG A 227 -4.93 11.49 15.43
CA ARG A 227 -5.73 12.00 16.57
C ARG A 227 -6.85 11.04 16.94
N ASP A 228 -6.69 10.36 18.08
CA ASP A 228 -7.72 9.53 18.73
C ASP A 228 -8.44 10.29 19.87
N ASP A 229 -8.39 11.63 19.83
CA ASP A 229 -9.05 12.44 20.85
C ASP A 229 -10.58 12.20 20.81
N PRO A 230 -11.22 11.91 21.95
CA PRO A 230 -12.66 11.69 22.01
C PRO A 230 -13.45 12.89 21.49
N ALA A 231 -14.53 12.61 20.76
CA ALA A 231 -15.36 13.64 20.15
C ALA A 231 -16.79 13.62 20.69
N ILE A 232 -17.41 14.80 20.75
CA ILE A 232 -18.84 14.99 20.96
C ILE A 232 -19.39 15.62 19.67
N PHE A 233 -20.35 14.95 19.03
CA PHE A 233 -20.98 15.41 17.80
C PHE A 233 -22.25 16.21 18.12
N PHE A 234 -22.16 17.52 18.01
CA PHE A 234 -23.28 18.44 18.20
C PHE A 234 -24.16 18.41 16.96
N MET A 235 -25.35 17.84 17.09
CA MET A 235 -26.17 17.38 15.97
C MET A 235 -27.66 17.67 16.15
N ASP A 236 -28.42 17.59 15.07
CA ASP A 236 -29.88 17.59 15.09
C ASP A 236 -30.40 16.14 15.08
N ALA A 237 -31.03 15.69 16.17
CA ALA A 237 -31.56 14.32 16.28
C ALA A 237 -32.70 13.99 15.30
N ASN A 238 -33.36 15.00 14.73
CA ASN A 238 -34.45 14.84 13.77
C ASN A 238 -33.96 14.87 12.31
N SER A 239 -32.72 15.31 12.09
CA SER A 239 -32.08 15.39 10.77
C SER A 239 -31.64 13.99 10.31
N TRP A 240 -32.17 13.56 9.17
CA TRP A 240 -31.74 12.31 8.53
C TRP A 240 -30.23 12.31 8.26
N LEU A 241 -29.68 13.44 7.80
CA LEU A 241 -28.27 13.53 7.42
C LEU A 241 -27.35 13.44 8.64
N ASP A 242 -27.73 14.08 9.75
CA ASP A 242 -26.89 14.06 10.96
C ASP A 242 -26.87 12.66 11.60
N LEU A 243 -27.95 11.89 11.48
CA LEU A 243 -27.97 10.48 11.91
C LEU A 243 -27.02 9.62 11.07
N VAL A 244 -27.00 9.84 9.75
CA VAL A 244 -26.06 9.16 8.83
C VAL A 244 -24.61 9.57 9.13
N ASP A 245 -24.38 10.85 9.35
CA ASP A 245 -23.08 11.42 9.72
C ASP A 245 -22.56 10.83 11.03
N TYR A 246 -23.38 10.82 12.08
CA TYR A 246 -23.03 10.24 13.37
C TYR A 246 -22.72 8.73 13.26
N TRP A 247 -23.50 8.00 12.45
CA TRP A 247 -23.22 6.60 12.17
C TRP A 247 -21.87 6.43 11.47
N ASN A 248 -21.61 7.19 10.41
CA ASN A 248 -20.39 7.08 9.63
C ASN A 248 -19.12 7.49 10.39
N LEU A 249 -19.21 8.47 11.31
CA LEU A 249 -18.10 8.79 12.21
C LEU A 249 -17.72 7.59 13.09
N ARG A 250 -18.71 6.82 13.57
CA ARG A 250 -18.44 5.57 14.31
C ARG A 250 -17.95 4.46 13.38
N ALA A 251 -18.42 4.41 12.14
CA ALA A 251 -18.01 3.41 11.16
C ALA A 251 -16.55 3.56 10.72
N VAL A 252 -16.02 4.80 10.66
CA VAL A 252 -14.57 5.07 10.52
C VAL A 252 -13.79 4.90 11.83
N GLY A 253 -14.42 4.33 12.85
CA GLY A 253 -13.76 4.00 14.10
C GLY A 253 -13.56 5.17 15.07
N ARG A 254 -14.13 6.37 14.84
CA ARG A 254 -13.98 7.45 15.82
C ARG A 254 -14.73 7.16 17.11
N ASN A 255 -14.09 7.49 18.23
CA ASN A 255 -14.74 7.55 19.52
C ASN A 255 -15.59 8.82 19.65
N VAL A 256 -16.81 8.76 19.13
CA VAL A 256 -17.74 9.90 19.08
C VAL A 256 -19.03 9.63 19.86
N LEU A 257 -19.46 10.61 20.64
CA LEU A 257 -20.73 10.62 21.37
C LEU A 257 -21.73 11.59 20.73
N PRO A 258 -23.04 11.30 20.72
CA PRO A 258 -24.04 12.17 20.13
C PRO A 258 -24.49 13.22 21.14
N LEU A 259 -24.57 14.49 20.73
CA LEU A 259 -25.15 15.58 21.51
C LEU A 259 -26.22 16.30 20.68
N PRO A 260 -27.49 15.88 20.81
CA PRO A 260 -28.59 16.54 20.11
C PRO A 260 -28.85 17.96 20.61
N LYS A 261 -28.89 18.93 19.70
CA LYS A 261 -29.13 20.34 20.01
C LYS A 261 -30.47 20.59 20.70
N GLN A 262 -31.47 19.75 20.42
CA GLN A 262 -32.81 19.82 21.03
C GLN A 262 -32.77 19.73 22.56
N PHE A 263 -31.78 19.04 23.12
CA PHE A 263 -31.67 18.79 24.57
C PHE A 263 -30.22 18.84 25.04
N ALA A 264 -29.41 19.69 24.42
CA ALA A 264 -28.01 19.86 24.81
C ALA A 264 -27.87 20.42 26.22
N GLU A 265 -28.77 21.34 26.62
CA GLU A 265 -28.79 21.94 27.96
C GLU A 265 -28.97 20.90 29.08
N ASP A 266 -29.81 19.90 28.84
CA ASP A 266 -30.03 18.79 29.78
C ASP A 266 -28.80 17.88 29.97
N SER A 267 -27.78 18.05 29.12
CA SER A 267 -26.58 17.22 29.05
C SER A 267 -25.31 17.89 29.58
N ILE A 268 -25.40 19.12 30.08
CA ILE A 268 -24.24 19.91 30.54
C ILE A 268 -23.39 19.15 31.56
N GLU A 269 -24.03 18.53 32.57
CA GLU A 269 -23.34 17.76 33.61
C GLU A 269 -22.53 16.61 33.01
N GLN A 270 -23.13 15.83 32.11
CA GLN A 270 -22.49 14.69 31.46
C GLN A 270 -21.35 15.14 30.54
N CYS A 271 -21.52 16.24 29.80
CA CYS A 271 -20.45 16.84 29.02
C CYS A 271 -19.25 17.23 29.89
N ASN A 272 -19.48 17.88 31.05
CA ASN A 272 -18.43 18.25 31.98
C ASN A 272 -17.68 17.03 32.54
N ILE A 273 -18.39 15.95 32.85
CA ILE A 273 -17.78 14.67 33.26
C ILE A 273 -16.90 14.09 32.16
N ILE A 274 -17.37 14.09 30.91
CA ILE A 274 -16.63 13.58 29.76
C ILE A 274 -15.35 14.41 29.54
N ILE A 275 -15.46 15.74 29.53
CA ILE A 275 -14.32 16.64 29.34
C ILE A 275 -13.26 16.40 30.42
N LYS A 276 -13.68 16.37 31.69
CA LYS A 276 -12.78 16.12 32.81
C LYS A 276 -12.09 14.76 32.71
N ARG A 277 -12.81 13.72 32.29
CA ARG A 277 -12.26 12.37 32.15
C ARG A 277 -11.26 12.24 31.00
N ASN A 278 -11.46 13.00 29.93
CA ASN A 278 -10.58 12.97 28.75
C ASN A 278 -9.36 13.88 28.89
N TYR A 279 -9.40 14.88 29.77
CA TYR A 279 -8.28 15.79 30.01
C TYR A 279 -7.18 15.12 30.84
N VAL A 280 -6.41 14.25 30.19
CA VAL A 280 -5.30 13.49 30.78
C VAL A 280 -4.03 13.64 29.93
N PRO A 281 -2.82 13.54 30.52
CA PRO A 281 -1.58 13.70 29.76
C PRO A 281 -1.38 12.57 28.73
N TYR A 282 -0.75 12.90 27.60
CA TYR A 282 -0.34 11.90 26.61
C TYR A 282 0.69 10.93 27.20
N ARG A 283 0.58 9.63 26.86
CA ARG A 283 1.44 8.57 27.41
C ARG A 283 2.94 8.83 27.20
N HIS A 284 3.32 9.39 26.05
CA HIS A 284 4.70 9.62 25.63
C HIS A 284 5.17 11.07 25.78
N ASN A 285 4.25 12.00 26.10
CA ASN A 285 4.58 13.40 26.34
C ASN A 285 3.63 13.97 27.41
N ARG A 286 4.13 14.09 28.65
CA ARG A 286 3.32 14.53 29.79
C ARG A 286 2.97 16.03 29.78
N GLU A 287 3.61 16.81 28.90
CA GLU A 287 3.32 18.25 28.73
C GLU A 287 2.13 18.49 27.81
N MET A 288 1.77 17.51 26.97
CA MET A 288 0.57 17.57 26.15
C MET A 288 -0.59 16.88 26.85
N MET A 289 -1.75 17.52 26.82
CA MET A 289 -3.00 16.99 27.37
C MET A 289 -3.94 16.59 26.24
N HIS A 290 -4.63 15.46 26.39
CA HIS A 290 -5.77 15.10 25.54
C HIS A 290 -6.90 16.12 25.69
N CYS A 291 -7.66 16.36 24.62
CA CYS A 291 -8.79 17.28 24.64
C CYS A 291 -10.08 16.58 24.19
N THR A 292 -11.24 17.17 24.52
CA THR A 292 -12.53 16.74 23.98
C THR A 292 -12.92 17.64 22.82
N ASN A 293 -13.03 17.07 21.63
CA ASN A 293 -13.38 17.82 20.42
C ASN A 293 -14.90 17.86 20.21
N PHE A 294 -15.48 19.05 20.09
CA PHE A 294 -16.87 19.22 19.71
C PHE A 294 -16.99 19.43 18.21
N ILE A 295 -17.61 18.49 17.52
CA ILE A 295 -17.81 18.53 16.07
C ILE A 295 -19.21 19.08 15.79
N CYS A 296 -19.29 20.20 15.09
CA CYS A 296 -20.56 20.74 14.62
C CYS A 296 -21.08 19.95 13.40
N SER A 297 -22.33 19.50 13.47
CA SER A 297 -22.98 18.82 12.35
C SER A 297 -23.28 19.76 11.19
N ARG A 298 -23.62 19.19 10.03
CA ARG A 298 -24.01 19.99 8.86
C ARG A 298 -25.36 20.69 9.07
N ALA A 299 -26.27 20.09 9.86
CA ALA A 299 -27.60 20.63 10.15
C ALA A 299 -27.71 21.49 11.41
N SER A 300 -26.59 21.79 12.06
CA SER A 300 -26.51 22.71 13.19
C SER A 300 -25.77 24.00 12.81
N GLU A 301 -26.01 25.08 13.54
CA GLU A 301 -25.26 26.31 13.35
C GLU A 301 -24.06 26.37 14.30
N VAL A 302 -22.94 26.91 13.83
CA VAL A 302 -21.71 27.06 14.64
C VAL A 302 -21.96 27.96 15.85
N THR A 303 -22.79 29.00 15.69
CA THR A 303 -23.16 29.92 16.76
C THR A 303 -23.94 29.24 17.90
N GLU A 304 -24.75 28.22 17.59
CA GLU A 304 -25.44 27.40 18.59
C GLU A 304 -24.43 26.60 19.42
N LEU A 305 -23.45 25.95 18.76
CA LEU A 305 -22.40 25.20 19.41
C LEU A 305 -21.51 26.10 20.30
N GLU A 306 -21.08 27.25 19.78
CA GLU A 306 -20.29 28.23 20.54
C GLU A 306 -21.04 28.74 21.77
N SER A 307 -22.35 29.01 21.62
CA SER A 307 -23.19 29.45 22.73
C SER A 307 -23.37 28.36 23.79
N PHE A 308 -23.54 27.10 23.38
CA PHE A 308 -23.64 25.95 24.28
C PHE A 308 -22.33 25.71 25.04
N THR A 309 -21.20 25.65 24.34
CA THR A 309 -19.89 25.35 24.94
C THR A 309 -19.42 26.38 25.95
N LYS A 310 -19.86 27.65 25.85
CA LYS A 310 -19.64 28.67 26.89
C LYS A 310 -20.27 28.34 28.25
N LYS A 311 -21.25 27.43 28.29
CA LYS A 311 -21.93 26.97 29.52
C LYS A 311 -21.21 25.79 30.20
N LEU A 312 -20.19 25.23 29.57
CA LEU A 312 -19.45 24.07 30.06
C LEU A 312 -18.28 24.49 30.96
N SER A 313 -17.93 23.65 31.92
CA SER A 313 -16.75 23.85 32.77
C SER A 313 -15.51 23.26 32.10
N SER A 314 -14.39 24.01 32.11
CA SER A 314 -13.10 23.52 31.60
C SER A 314 -12.15 23.15 32.74
N PRO A 315 -11.61 21.91 32.80
CA PRO A 315 -10.66 21.50 33.83
C PRO A 315 -9.26 22.12 33.66
N GLY A 316 -8.97 22.73 32.50
CA GLY A 316 -7.71 23.38 32.19
C GLY A 316 -7.73 24.03 30.82
N ASN A 317 -6.66 24.73 30.46
CA ASN A 317 -6.54 25.32 29.13
C ASN A 317 -6.40 24.22 28.06
N GLY A 318 -7.11 24.38 26.95
CA GLY A 318 -7.12 23.39 25.85
C GLY A 318 -7.90 22.10 26.12
N ALA A 319 -8.65 21.98 27.21
CA ALA A 319 -9.42 20.77 27.51
C ALA A 319 -10.60 20.53 26.54
N LEU A 320 -11.09 21.60 25.90
CA LEU A 320 -12.12 21.55 24.88
C LEU A 320 -11.63 22.21 23.58
N SER A 321 -12.02 21.63 22.45
CA SER A 321 -11.75 22.17 21.11
C SER A 321 -13.04 22.19 20.31
N LEU A 322 -13.23 23.21 19.45
CA LEU A 322 -14.39 23.32 18.59
C LEU A 322 -13.98 23.07 17.14
N GLN A 323 -14.65 22.12 16.51
CA GLN A 323 -14.54 21.84 15.09
C GLN A 323 -15.83 22.30 14.40
N HIS A 324 -15.74 23.40 13.67
CA HIS A 324 -16.90 24.08 13.07
C HIS A 324 -17.41 23.41 11.78
N TRP A 325 -16.97 22.20 11.48
CA TRP A 325 -17.37 21.45 10.28
C TRP A 325 -17.43 19.96 10.53
N TYR A 326 -18.30 19.27 9.79
CA TYR A 326 -18.30 17.81 9.73
C TYR A 326 -17.08 17.28 8.94
N PRO A 327 -16.33 16.29 9.48
CA PRO A 327 -15.23 15.63 8.77
C PRO A 327 -15.59 15.12 7.38
N ARG A 328 -14.78 15.43 6.38
CA ARG A 328 -15.14 15.20 4.97
C ARG A 328 -14.73 13.81 4.49
N ILE A 329 -15.42 12.78 4.97
CA ILE A 329 -15.15 11.36 4.63
C ILE A 329 -15.13 11.11 3.11
N TRP A 330 -16.02 11.76 2.35
CA TRP A 330 -16.11 11.57 0.89
C TRP A 330 -15.00 12.28 0.11
N ASP A 331 -14.20 13.14 0.75
CA ASP A 331 -13.23 13.99 0.08
C ASP A 331 -11.82 13.45 0.30
N GLU A 332 -11.21 12.96 -0.78
CA GLU A 332 -9.88 12.36 -0.77
C GLU A 332 -8.81 13.23 -0.11
N TRP A 333 -8.84 14.55 -0.34
CA TRP A 333 -7.92 15.48 0.29
C TRP A 333 -8.10 15.55 1.80
N ALA A 334 -9.36 15.74 2.18
CA ALA A 334 -9.69 16.14 3.52
C ALA A 334 -9.70 14.95 4.49
N ARG A 335 -9.86 13.71 4.00
CA ARG A 335 -9.88 12.50 4.82
C ARG A 335 -8.74 12.42 5.83
N GLY A 336 -7.50 12.58 5.35
CA GLY A 336 -6.30 12.58 6.22
C GLY A 336 -6.26 13.78 7.16
N LYS A 337 -6.57 14.99 6.66
CA LYS A 337 -6.54 16.23 7.47
C LYS A 337 -7.62 16.26 8.56
N ASP A 338 -8.79 15.71 8.24
CA ASP A 338 -9.93 15.60 9.13
C ASP A 338 -9.85 14.31 10.00
N ALA A 339 -8.76 13.53 9.90
CA ALA A 339 -8.54 12.27 10.61
C ALA A 339 -9.78 11.34 10.59
N VAL A 340 -10.29 11.10 9.38
CA VAL A 340 -11.39 10.16 9.09
C VAL A 340 -11.00 9.23 7.94
N GLU A 341 -9.71 8.88 7.92
CA GLU A 341 -9.20 7.81 7.08
C GLU A 341 -9.82 6.48 7.49
N HIS A 342 -9.80 5.55 6.54
CA HIS A 342 -10.26 4.19 6.74
C HIS A 342 -9.66 3.60 8.02
N CYS A 343 -10.50 3.04 8.90
CA CYS A 343 -10.03 2.36 10.10
C CYS A 343 -9.87 0.87 9.84
N LEU A 344 -8.80 0.30 10.38
CA LEU A 344 -8.62 -1.13 10.34
C LEU A 344 -9.45 -1.78 11.46
N ILE A 345 -10.37 -2.65 11.08
CA ILE A 345 -11.15 -3.48 12.00
C ILE A 345 -10.63 -4.90 11.91
N GLU A 346 -10.28 -5.49 13.05
CA GLU A 346 -9.77 -6.85 13.11
C GLU A 346 -10.23 -7.56 14.38
N SER A 347 -10.37 -8.87 14.31
CA SER A 347 -10.62 -9.73 15.47
C SER A 347 -9.38 -10.51 15.87
N VAL A 348 -8.78 -11.19 14.88
CA VAL A 348 -7.59 -12.03 15.05
C VAL A 348 -6.63 -11.72 13.91
N GLU A 349 -5.35 -11.62 14.23
CA GLU A 349 -4.25 -11.56 13.26
C GLU A 349 -3.32 -12.74 13.53
N GLU A 350 -2.90 -13.42 12.47
CA GLU A 350 -1.98 -14.55 12.53
C GLU A 350 -0.98 -14.48 11.37
N THR A 351 0.29 -14.70 11.68
CA THR A 351 1.35 -14.85 10.68
C THR A 351 1.82 -16.30 10.67
N GLU A 352 1.86 -16.91 9.50
CA GLU A 352 2.39 -18.26 9.31
C GLU A 352 3.43 -18.30 8.18
N GLU A 353 4.43 -19.17 8.33
CA GLU A 353 5.40 -19.48 7.28
C GLU A 353 4.99 -20.79 6.61
N THR A 354 4.80 -20.77 5.29
CA THR A 354 4.45 -21.96 4.51
C THR A 354 5.45 -22.22 3.40
N ALA A 355 5.81 -23.49 3.21
CA ALA A 355 6.70 -23.90 2.13
C ALA A 355 5.90 -24.04 0.83
N LYS A 356 6.42 -23.45 -0.26
CA LYS A 356 5.87 -23.69 -1.60
C LYS A 356 6.14 -25.16 -2.02
N ARG A 357 5.08 -25.97 -2.10
CA ARG A 357 5.14 -27.37 -2.57
C ARG A 357 4.47 -27.46 -3.94
N GLU A 358 5.14 -28.07 -4.91
CA GLU A 358 4.57 -28.36 -6.24
C GLU A 358 3.91 -27.17 -6.99
N GLY A 359 4.29 -25.93 -6.65
CA GLY A 359 3.76 -24.72 -7.30
C GLY A 359 2.71 -23.95 -6.50
N TYR A 360 2.13 -24.54 -5.46
CA TYR A 360 1.11 -23.93 -4.62
C TYR A 360 1.57 -23.70 -3.17
N ILE A 361 0.86 -22.82 -2.48
CA ILE A 361 0.88 -22.68 -1.03
C ILE A 361 -0.42 -23.22 -0.45
N ARG A 362 -0.33 -23.79 0.75
CA ARG A 362 -1.49 -24.23 1.53
C ARG A 362 -1.50 -23.49 2.85
N PHE A 363 -2.66 -22.93 3.19
CA PHE A 363 -2.91 -22.28 4.48
C PHE A 363 -4.37 -22.47 4.91
N LYS A 364 -4.63 -22.31 6.20
CA LYS A 364 -5.99 -22.31 6.75
C LYS A 364 -6.49 -20.89 6.98
N ASP A 365 -7.78 -20.68 6.76
CA ASP A 365 -8.44 -19.43 7.13
C ASP A 365 -8.57 -19.29 8.65
N LEU A 366 -8.71 -18.04 9.09
CA LEU A 366 -9.11 -17.73 10.46
C LEU A 366 -10.64 -17.67 10.52
N TYR A 367 -11.21 -17.98 11.68
CA TYR A 367 -12.64 -17.90 11.92
C TYR A 367 -12.92 -17.37 13.33
N PRO A 368 -14.07 -16.69 13.56
CA PRO A 368 -14.43 -16.24 14.89
C PRO A 368 -14.67 -17.44 15.81
N ARG A 369 -14.11 -17.45 17.02
CA ARG A 369 -14.20 -18.63 17.90
C ARG A 369 -15.61 -18.96 18.38
N PHE A 370 -16.53 -18.00 18.28
CA PHE A 370 -17.92 -18.12 18.69
C PHE A 370 -18.85 -18.61 17.58
N VAL A 371 -18.38 -18.77 16.33
CA VAL A 371 -19.28 -19.21 15.25
C VAL A 371 -19.47 -20.71 15.21
N GLU A 372 -20.67 -21.13 14.85
CA GLU A 372 -20.95 -22.51 14.48
C GLU A 372 -20.27 -22.88 13.16
N LYS A 373 -19.83 -24.14 13.05
CA LYS A 373 -19.08 -24.67 11.90
C LYS A 373 -19.87 -24.65 10.59
N TYR A 374 -21.18 -24.90 10.65
CA TYR A 374 -22.08 -24.97 9.51
C TYR A 374 -23.30 -24.07 9.77
N SER A 375 -23.29 -22.86 9.20
CA SER A 375 -24.46 -21.98 9.09
C SER A 375 -24.22 -20.94 7.98
N GLY A 376 -25.23 -20.14 7.64
CA GLY A 376 -25.13 -19.03 6.69
C GLY A 376 -25.51 -19.37 5.25
N ASN A 377 -26.33 -20.41 5.02
CA ASN A 377 -26.88 -20.75 3.69
C ASN A 377 -25.86 -20.86 2.53
N GLY A 378 -24.59 -21.21 2.80
CA GLY A 378 -23.53 -21.23 1.78
C GLY A 378 -23.23 -19.84 1.19
N LYS A 379 -23.27 -18.82 2.05
CA LYS A 379 -22.94 -17.43 1.74
C LYS A 379 -21.88 -16.89 2.71
N PRO A 380 -21.13 -15.85 2.30
CA PRO A 380 -20.09 -15.25 3.13
C PRO A 380 -20.60 -14.76 4.50
N ARG A 381 -19.93 -15.14 5.58
CA ARG A 381 -20.23 -14.73 6.96
C ARG A 381 -19.18 -13.79 7.55
N TRP A 382 -17.91 -14.03 7.28
CA TRP A 382 -16.78 -13.16 7.64
C TRP A 382 -15.79 -13.09 6.49
N VAL A 383 -14.72 -12.32 6.67
CA VAL A 383 -13.64 -12.28 5.69
C VAL A 383 -12.28 -12.48 6.34
N ASN A 384 -11.40 -13.15 5.60
CA ASN A 384 -9.97 -13.16 5.84
C ASN A 384 -9.30 -12.23 4.86
N VAL A 385 -8.46 -11.33 5.35
CA VAL A 385 -7.57 -10.52 4.52
C VAL A 385 -6.19 -11.14 4.53
N ILE A 386 -5.72 -11.53 3.36
CA ILE A 386 -4.44 -12.19 3.17
C ILE A 386 -3.47 -11.20 2.55
N SER A 387 -2.33 -11.00 3.21
CA SER A 387 -1.22 -10.24 2.66
C SER A 387 0.06 -11.04 2.77
N PHE A 388 0.92 -10.92 1.77
CA PHE A 388 2.18 -11.62 1.77
C PHE A 388 3.27 -10.82 2.49
N GLY A 389 4.06 -11.51 3.29
CA GLY A 389 5.29 -10.99 3.87
C GLY A 389 6.43 -11.06 2.87
N ASN A 390 7.35 -10.11 2.93
CA ASN A 390 8.57 -10.16 2.15
C ASN A 390 9.64 -10.87 2.99
N ASP A 391 9.80 -12.17 2.80
CA ASP A 391 11.05 -12.82 3.19
C ASP A 391 12.11 -12.40 2.18
N TYR A 392 13.08 -11.62 2.67
CA TYR A 392 14.24 -11.02 1.96
C TYR A 392 15.05 -11.95 1.04
N ARG A 393 14.65 -13.22 0.91
CA ARG A 393 15.35 -14.32 0.23
C ARG A 393 14.69 -14.76 -1.07
N SER A 394 13.52 -14.24 -1.44
CA SER A 394 12.81 -14.66 -2.66
C SER A 394 12.97 -13.65 -3.80
N VAL A 395 13.56 -14.10 -4.91
CA VAL A 395 13.96 -13.23 -6.03
C VAL A 395 12.79 -12.68 -6.85
N ASP A 396 11.67 -13.40 -6.88
CA ASP A 396 10.50 -13.08 -7.70
C ASP A 396 9.24 -13.46 -6.92
N PHE A 397 8.92 -12.62 -5.93
CA PHE A 397 7.75 -12.80 -5.09
C PHE A 397 6.97 -11.49 -5.00
N PRO A 398 5.70 -11.46 -5.46
CA PRO A 398 4.92 -10.24 -5.49
C PRO A 398 4.33 -9.94 -4.11
N SER A 399 5.08 -9.20 -3.30
CA SER A 399 4.62 -8.79 -1.96
C SER A 399 3.58 -7.67 -1.96
N VAL A 400 3.40 -7.00 -3.11
CA VAL A 400 2.37 -5.98 -3.35
C VAL A 400 1.47 -6.40 -4.50
N LEU A 401 0.17 -6.51 -4.23
CA LEU A 401 -0.81 -6.79 -5.25
C LEU A 401 -1.60 -5.50 -5.53
N PRO A 402 -1.55 -4.97 -6.77
CA PRO A 402 -2.42 -3.86 -7.13
C PRO A 402 -3.88 -4.34 -7.18
N HIS A 403 -4.82 -3.41 -7.32
CA HIS A 403 -6.20 -3.80 -7.57
C HIS A 403 -6.33 -4.56 -8.90
N LEU A 404 -6.74 -5.83 -8.83
CA LEU A 404 -6.94 -6.75 -9.96
C LEU A 404 -8.36 -7.32 -9.92
N LYS A 405 -9.10 -7.20 -11.02
CA LYS A 405 -10.47 -7.73 -11.14
C LYS A 405 -10.50 -9.26 -11.07
N ASP A 406 -9.51 -9.91 -11.68
CA ASP A 406 -9.43 -11.36 -11.78
C ASP A 406 -8.37 -11.98 -10.85
N ILE A 407 -8.18 -11.43 -9.65
CA ILE A 407 -7.15 -11.91 -8.69
C ILE A 407 -7.29 -13.42 -8.38
N HIS A 408 -8.51 -13.93 -8.27
CA HIS A 408 -8.78 -15.36 -8.06
C HIS A 408 -8.16 -16.25 -9.14
N ARG A 409 -8.20 -15.83 -10.43
CA ARG A 409 -7.57 -16.57 -11.55
C ARG A 409 -6.05 -16.50 -11.47
N VAL A 410 -5.52 -15.33 -11.11
CA VAL A 410 -4.07 -15.10 -10.96
C VAL A 410 -3.49 -15.97 -9.85
N LEU A 411 -4.22 -16.15 -8.76
CA LEU A 411 -3.85 -17.01 -7.63
C LEU A 411 -4.21 -18.48 -7.86
N GLY A 412 -4.85 -18.85 -8.99
CA GLY A 412 -5.40 -20.20 -9.18
C GLY A 412 -6.28 -20.67 -8.03
N ALA A 413 -6.97 -19.73 -7.39
CA ALA A 413 -7.76 -20.01 -6.21
C ALA A 413 -9.08 -20.64 -6.62
N HIS A 414 -9.34 -21.84 -6.09
CA HIS A 414 -10.58 -22.56 -6.26
C HIS A 414 -11.44 -22.38 -5.00
N GLY A 415 -12.67 -21.91 -5.18
CA GLY A 415 -13.62 -21.66 -4.08
C GLY A 415 -15.00 -21.30 -4.62
N LEU A 416 -16.02 -21.42 -3.77
CA LEU A 416 -17.40 -21.08 -4.12
C LEU A 416 -17.58 -19.57 -4.36
N ASN A 417 -16.83 -18.76 -3.59
CA ASN A 417 -16.86 -17.31 -3.71
C ASN A 417 -15.61 -16.76 -4.41
N LYS A 418 -15.83 -15.75 -5.24
CA LYS A 418 -14.76 -15.04 -5.94
C LYS A 418 -13.99 -14.14 -4.98
N LEU A 419 -12.67 -14.18 -5.07
CA LEU A 419 -11.78 -13.31 -4.30
C LEU A 419 -11.59 -11.97 -5.00
N TRP A 420 -11.33 -10.92 -4.21
CA TRP A 420 -10.99 -9.59 -4.73
C TRP A 420 -9.80 -8.98 -3.98
N SER A 421 -9.19 -7.98 -4.59
CA SER A 421 -8.12 -7.18 -4.01
C SER A 421 -8.67 -5.91 -3.37
N SER A 422 -8.18 -5.57 -2.20
CA SER A 422 -8.44 -4.30 -1.49
C SER A 422 -7.12 -3.61 -1.11
N ARG A 423 -7.18 -2.41 -0.54
CA ARG A 423 -5.99 -1.76 0.08
C ARG A 423 -5.43 -2.59 1.24
N GLU A 424 -6.27 -3.35 1.93
CA GLU A 424 -5.86 -4.19 3.07
C GLU A 424 -5.12 -5.47 2.64
N GLY A 425 -5.32 -5.95 1.41
CA GLY A 425 -4.79 -7.20 0.88
C GLY A 425 -5.80 -7.95 -0.01
N VAL A 426 -5.57 -9.26 -0.22
CA VAL A 426 -6.52 -10.14 -0.91
C VAL A 426 -7.63 -10.51 0.06
N VAL A 427 -8.86 -10.17 -0.27
CA VAL A 427 -10.03 -10.45 0.55
C VAL A 427 -10.60 -11.81 0.16
N VAL A 428 -10.70 -12.68 1.16
CA VAL A 428 -11.23 -14.03 1.09
C VAL A 428 -12.55 -14.06 1.86
N PRO A 429 -13.70 -14.08 1.17
CA PRO A 429 -14.99 -14.31 1.82
C PRO A 429 -15.08 -15.76 2.34
N CYS A 430 -15.40 -15.91 3.61
CA CYS A 430 -15.42 -17.21 4.31
C CYS A 430 -16.83 -17.55 4.80
N GLU A 431 -17.16 -18.84 4.75
CA GLU A 431 -18.48 -19.39 5.11
C GLU A 431 -18.38 -20.41 6.25
N HIS A 432 -17.32 -21.22 6.24
CA HIS A 432 -17.09 -22.33 7.14
C HIS A 432 -15.80 -22.13 7.92
N SER A 433 -15.77 -22.62 9.17
CA SER A 433 -14.54 -22.64 9.97
C SER A 433 -13.56 -23.70 9.47
N ASP A 434 -12.25 -23.46 9.66
CA ASP A 434 -11.17 -24.42 9.40
C ASP A 434 -10.99 -24.80 7.90
N TRP A 435 -11.34 -23.90 6.98
CA TRP A 435 -11.19 -24.15 5.55
C TRP A 435 -9.72 -24.02 5.11
N SER A 436 -9.27 -24.96 4.26
CA SER A 436 -7.93 -24.92 3.68
C SER A 436 -7.96 -24.32 2.27
N HIS A 437 -7.11 -23.33 2.04
CA HIS A 437 -6.92 -22.71 0.73
C HIS A 437 -5.66 -23.25 0.05
N PHE A 438 -5.72 -23.39 -1.28
CA PHE A 438 -4.61 -23.78 -2.14
C PHE A 438 -4.43 -22.71 -3.21
N TRP A 439 -3.36 -21.92 -3.12
CA TRP A 439 -3.11 -20.83 -4.06
C TRP A 439 -1.80 -21.03 -4.81
N ASN A 440 -1.83 -20.79 -6.11
CA ASN A 440 -0.64 -20.59 -6.92
C ASN A 440 -0.06 -19.22 -6.61
N ILE A 441 1.24 -19.19 -6.33
CA ILE A 441 1.97 -17.93 -6.14
C ILE A 441 2.37 -17.39 -7.51
N PRO A 442 1.79 -16.27 -7.98
CA PRO A 442 2.11 -15.69 -9.27
C PRO A 442 3.53 -15.11 -9.25
N THR A 443 4.14 -15.04 -10.43
CA THR A 443 5.36 -14.25 -10.60
C THR A 443 5.02 -12.77 -10.65
N SER A 444 5.99 -11.90 -10.38
CA SER A 444 5.81 -10.45 -10.51
C SER A 444 5.42 -10.05 -11.93
N PHE A 445 5.99 -10.73 -12.94
CA PHE A 445 5.59 -10.56 -14.34
C PHE A 445 4.10 -10.85 -14.55
N LYS A 446 3.56 -11.93 -13.97
CA LYS A 446 2.14 -12.28 -14.16
C LYS A 446 1.21 -11.23 -13.55
N ILE A 447 1.59 -10.63 -12.42
CA ILE A 447 0.85 -9.53 -11.81
C ILE A 447 0.78 -8.32 -12.77
N PHE A 448 1.93 -7.89 -13.29
CA PHE A 448 1.98 -6.78 -14.25
C PHE A 448 1.23 -7.10 -15.56
N GLU A 449 1.39 -8.31 -16.09
CA GLU A 449 0.71 -8.74 -17.32
C GLU A 449 -0.81 -8.65 -17.16
N THR A 450 -1.37 -9.19 -16.07
CA THR A 450 -2.81 -9.09 -15.80
C THR A 450 -3.24 -7.63 -15.62
N TRP A 451 -2.48 -6.85 -14.85
CA TRP A 451 -2.79 -5.44 -14.58
C TRP A 451 -2.82 -4.56 -15.84
N PHE A 452 -1.88 -4.78 -16.76
CA PHE A 452 -1.83 -4.10 -18.07
C PHE A 452 -2.94 -4.59 -18.99
N LYS A 453 -3.21 -5.90 -19.02
CA LYS A 453 -4.29 -6.49 -19.83
C LYS A 453 -5.66 -5.93 -19.46
N GLU A 454 -5.94 -5.75 -18.17
CA GLU A 454 -7.19 -5.11 -17.69
C GLU A 454 -7.35 -3.65 -18.16
N ARG A 455 -6.24 -3.01 -18.58
CA ARG A 455 -6.19 -1.63 -19.12
C ARG A 455 -6.02 -1.59 -20.64
N GLY A 456 -6.15 -2.73 -21.32
CA GLY A 456 -6.07 -2.81 -22.78
C GLY A 456 -4.66 -2.82 -23.35
N PHE A 457 -3.64 -3.18 -22.55
CA PHE A 457 -2.26 -3.33 -23.01
C PHE A 457 -1.84 -4.79 -23.03
N GLN A 458 -1.07 -5.18 -24.05
CA GLN A 458 -0.33 -6.45 -24.07
C GLN A 458 1.09 -6.21 -23.59
N MET A 459 1.65 -7.12 -22.79
CA MET A 459 2.97 -6.97 -22.18
C MET A 459 3.91 -8.10 -22.60
N SER A 460 5.19 -7.79 -22.80
CA SER A 460 6.26 -8.78 -23.01
C SER A 460 7.57 -8.32 -22.38
N LEU A 461 8.44 -9.26 -21.97
CA LEU A 461 9.79 -8.94 -21.51
C LEU A 461 10.74 -8.68 -22.70
N SER A 462 11.56 -7.64 -22.59
CA SER A 462 12.64 -7.38 -23.55
C SER A 462 13.81 -8.38 -23.36
N SER A 463 14.74 -8.42 -24.32
CA SER A 463 15.98 -9.20 -24.18
C SER A 463 16.80 -8.70 -22.98
N ALA A 464 16.95 -7.38 -22.84
CA ALA A 464 17.58 -6.75 -21.69
C ALA A 464 16.89 -7.12 -20.37
N GLY A 465 15.55 -7.17 -20.37
CA GLY A 465 14.76 -7.55 -19.19
C GLY A 465 15.00 -8.99 -18.75
N ARG A 466 15.16 -9.92 -19.70
CA ARG A 466 15.52 -11.32 -19.40
C ARG A 466 16.92 -11.43 -18.79
N ILE A 467 17.90 -10.66 -19.31
CA ILE A 467 19.26 -10.61 -18.78
C ILE A 467 19.25 -10.03 -17.35
N LEU A 468 18.57 -8.91 -17.13
CA LEU A 468 18.42 -8.28 -15.82
C LEU A 468 17.78 -9.23 -14.79
N LEU A 469 16.71 -9.92 -15.17
CA LEU A 469 16.08 -10.92 -14.30
C LEU A 469 17.06 -12.02 -13.90
N LYS A 470 17.86 -12.52 -14.86
CA LYS A 470 18.87 -13.55 -14.60
C LYS A 470 20.02 -13.04 -13.76
N MET A 471 20.43 -11.79 -13.95
CA MET A 471 21.45 -11.14 -13.14
C MET A 471 21.03 -11.08 -11.66
N ILE A 472 19.81 -10.59 -11.38
CA ILE A 472 19.26 -10.50 -10.02
C ILE A 472 19.02 -11.90 -9.41
N GLN A 473 18.59 -12.89 -10.22
CA GLN A 473 18.49 -14.30 -9.80
C GLN A 473 19.82 -14.92 -9.45
N SER A 474 20.88 -14.64 -10.22
CA SER A 474 22.21 -15.20 -9.99
C SER A 474 22.79 -14.74 -8.65
N VAL A 475 22.63 -13.46 -8.31
CA VAL A 475 23.09 -12.90 -7.03
C VAL A 475 22.24 -13.28 -5.83
N GLY A 476 21.12 -13.98 -6.04
CA GLY A 476 20.26 -14.43 -4.94
C GLY A 476 19.21 -13.43 -4.49
N GLY A 477 18.92 -12.38 -5.27
CA GLY A 477 17.83 -11.43 -5.01
C GLY A 477 18.23 -9.96 -5.06
N ILE A 478 17.25 -9.07 -4.92
CA ILE A 478 17.42 -7.62 -5.02
C ILE A 478 18.44 -7.11 -4.00
N SER A 479 18.35 -7.51 -2.73
CA SER A 479 19.26 -7.04 -1.68
C SER A 479 20.72 -7.43 -1.95
N ALA A 480 20.95 -8.60 -2.57
CA ALA A 480 22.28 -9.11 -2.88
C ALA A 480 22.93 -8.42 -4.08
N THR A 481 22.21 -7.55 -4.81
CA THR A 481 22.82 -6.64 -5.81
C THR A 481 23.82 -5.68 -5.18
N ARG A 482 23.83 -5.53 -3.84
CA ARG A 482 24.90 -4.87 -3.07
C ARG A 482 26.30 -5.42 -3.41
N SER A 483 26.41 -6.68 -3.83
CA SER A 483 27.68 -7.34 -4.19
C SER A 483 28.45 -6.65 -5.34
N PHE A 484 27.76 -5.92 -6.21
CA PHE A 484 28.38 -5.14 -7.29
C PHE A 484 28.06 -3.65 -7.16
N GLN A 485 27.67 -3.19 -5.97
CA GLN A 485 27.33 -1.79 -5.71
C GLN A 485 28.60 -0.92 -5.50
N ASP A 486 29.52 -0.98 -6.45
CA ASP A 486 30.69 -0.13 -6.50
C ASP A 486 31.06 0.15 -7.96
N GLU A 487 31.44 1.38 -8.23
CA GLU A 487 31.79 1.84 -9.59
C GLU A 487 32.96 1.06 -10.19
N ASN A 488 34.01 0.78 -9.40
CA ASN A 488 35.19 0.07 -9.88
C ASN A 488 34.89 -1.40 -10.14
N ILE A 489 34.03 -2.03 -9.34
CA ILE A 489 33.56 -3.40 -9.56
C ILE A 489 32.78 -3.48 -10.88
N ILE A 490 31.80 -2.61 -11.09
CA ILE A 490 30.98 -2.60 -12.34
C ILE A 490 31.86 -2.37 -13.56
N ASN A 491 32.81 -1.43 -13.48
CA ASN A 491 33.73 -1.15 -14.57
C ASN A 491 34.61 -2.36 -14.89
N LEU A 492 35.14 -3.05 -13.87
CA LEU A 492 35.92 -4.27 -14.08
C LEU A 492 35.08 -5.40 -14.70
N LEU A 493 33.86 -5.62 -14.20
CA LEU A 493 32.94 -6.61 -14.78
C LEU A 493 32.63 -6.32 -16.25
N ASN A 494 32.40 -5.05 -16.60
CA ASN A 494 32.17 -4.65 -17.99
C ASN A 494 33.42 -4.85 -18.85
N GLN A 495 34.62 -4.51 -18.35
CA GLN A 495 35.88 -4.80 -19.05
C GLN A 495 36.09 -6.29 -19.31
N MET A 496 35.67 -7.14 -18.36
CA MET A 496 35.74 -8.60 -18.52
C MET A 496 34.69 -9.14 -19.51
N SER A 497 33.56 -8.46 -19.66
CA SER A 497 32.53 -8.82 -20.65
C SER A 497 32.95 -8.50 -22.08
N HIS A 498 33.75 -7.44 -22.28
CA HIS A 498 34.29 -7.09 -23.58
C HIS A 498 35.28 -8.15 -24.03
N SER A 499 35.05 -8.63 -25.24
CA SER A 499 35.94 -9.59 -25.86
C SER A 499 36.92 -8.86 -26.77
N MET A 500 37.90 -8.17 -26.18
CA MET A 500 39.01 -7.61 -26.98
C MET A 500 40.01 -8.71 -27.32
N ALA A 501 40.44 -8.74 -28.58
CA ALA A 501 41.57 -9.55 -29.03
C ALA A 501 42.82 -9.17 -28.21
N GLU A 502 43.47 -10.15 -27.60
CA GLU A 502 44.88 -10.00 -27.23
C GLU A 502 45.66 -9.86 -28.54
N VAL A 503 45.93 -8.63 -28.94
CA VAL A 503 46.96 -8.35 -29.94
C VAL A 503 48.24 -8.14 -29.15
N GLU A 504 49.07 -9.17 -29.06
CA GLU A 504 50.50 -8.94 -28.87
C GLU A 504 50.98 -8.23 -30.13
N ILE A 505 51.37 -6.96 -30.00
CA ILE A 505 52.01 -6.23 -31.09
C ILE A 505 53.43 -6.78 -31.18
N ASP A 506 53.63 -7.73 -32.09
CA ASP A 506 54.91 -7.88 -32.77
C ASP A 506 54.75 -7.36 -34.20
N GLY A 507 55.75 -6.60 -34.63
CA GLY A 507 55.64 -5.66 -35.74
C GLY A 507 55.20 -6.26 -37.08
N GLN A 508 54.54 -5.38 -37.85
CA GLN A 508 54.35 -5.44 -39.31
C GLN A 508 53.55 -6.63 -39.86
N THR A 509 52.24 -6.46 -40.01
CA THR A 509 51.55 -6.72 -41.30
C THR A 509 50.14 -6.16 -41.24
N GLU A 510 49.86 -5.18 -42.10
CA GLU A 510 48.51 -4.67 -42.30
C GLU A 510 47.68 -5.68 -43.11
N GLY A 511 46.50 -5.98 -42.58
CA GLY A 511 45.45 -6.71 -43.27
C GLY A 511 45.38 -8.18 -42.85
N LEU A 512 44.35 -8.52 -42.07
CA LEU A 512 43.54 -9.75 -42.20
C LEU A 512 42.48 -9.82 -41.09
N SER A 513 41.27 -10.20 -41.51
CA SER A 513 40.17 -10.86 -40.78
C SER A 513 40.14 -10.76 -39.25
N LYS A 514 39.08 -10.11 -38.71
CA LYS A 514 38.72 -10.16 -37.28
C LYS A 514 38.59 -11.62 -36.82
N SER A 515 39.61 -12.12 -36.12
CA SER A 515 39.62 -13.48 -35.55
C SER A 515 38.75 -13.56 -34.29
N LYS A 516 38.36 -14.80 -33.93
CA LYS A 516 37.33 -15.10 -32.92
C LYS A 516 37.63 -14.49 -31.54
N VAL A 517 36.77 -13.53 -31.23
CA VAL A 517 36.47 -12.76 -30.03
C VAL A 517 36.39 -13.65 -28.76
N ARG A 518 37.35 -13.54 -27.82
CA ARG A 518 37.35 -14.26 -26.52
C ARG A 518 37.19 -13.28 -25.36
N ALA A 519 36.37 -13.63 -24.36
CA ALA A 519 36.14 -12.82 -23.17
C ALA A 519 37.39 -12.74 -22.28
N LYS A 520 37.71 -11.52 -21.83
CA LYS A 520 38.90 -11.20 -21.02
C LYS A 520 38.87 -11.90 -19.65
N THR A 521 40.04 -12.33 -19.18
CA THR A 521 40.23 -12.91 -17.84
C THR A 521 41.03 -11.96 -16.96
N VAL A 522 40.86 -12.06 -15.64
CA VAL A 522 41.47 -11.17 -14.64
C VAL A 522 42.04 -12.00 -13.51
N SER A 523 43.28 -11.72 -13.09
CA SER A 523 43.96 -12.53 -12.07
C SER A 523 43.32 -12.42 -10.69
N ILE A 524 43.48 -13.44 -9.85
CA ILE A 524 43.02 -13.41 -8.46
C ILE A 524 43.56 -12.19 -7.72
N LYS A 525 44.85 -11.87 -7.92
CA LYS A 525 45.51 -10.73 -7.28
C LYS A 525 44.80 -9.41 -7.60
N GLN A 526 44.46 -9.16 -8.86
CA GLN A 526 43.76 -7.93 -9.26
C GLN A 526 42.39 -7.80 -8.60
N TRP A 527 41.63 -8.91 -8.48
CA TRP A 527 40.35 -8.91 -7.76
C TRP A 527 40.51 -8.68 -6.25
N LYS A 528 41.49 -9.34 -5.61
CA LYS A 528 41.81 -9.11 -4.19
C LYS A 528 42.20 -7.65 -3.95
N ASP A 529 43.10 -7.10 -4.75
CA ASP A 529 43.57 -5.72 -4.63
C ASP A 529 42.43 -4.70 -4.82
N LEU A 530 41.53 -4.95 -5.77
CA LEU A 530 40.34 -4.11 -5.94
C LEU A 530 39.41 -4.19 -4.72
N LEU A 531 39.09 -5.40 -4.26
CA LEU A 531 38.15 -5.59 -3.17
C LEU A 531 38.67 -5.03 -1.84
N LYS A 532 39.98 -5.09 -1.59
CA LYS A 532 40.61 -4.44 -0.44
C LYS A 532 40.51 -2.91 -0.48
N LYS A 533 40.48 -2.31 -1.67
CA LYS A 533 40.34 -0.84 -1.82
C LYS A 533 38.92 -0.34 -1.58
N VAL A 534 37.92 -1.12 -1.98
CA VAL A 534 36.50 -0.71 -1.92
C VAL A 534 35.81 -1.12 -0.61
N ASN A 535 36.42 -2.02 0.16
CA ASN A 535 35.91 -2.46 1.46
C ASN A 535 36.78 -1.93 2.61
N TRP A 536 36.15 -1.69 3.75
CA TRP A 536 36.83 -1.14 4.94
C TRP A 536 37.62 -2.19 5.75
N SER A 537 37.56 -3.47 5.38
CA SER A 537 38.37 -4.53 5.98
C SER A 537 38.64 -5.69 5.01
N ASP A 538 39.79 -6.35 5.20
CA ASP A 538 40.23 -7.51 4.40
C ASP A 538 39.26 -8.69 4.51
N GLU A 539 38.66 -8.92 5.69
CA GLU A 539 37.67 -9.98 5.91
C GLU A 539 36.40 -9.77 5.06
N ILE A 540 35.96 -8.52 4.92
CA ILE A 540 34.79 -8.18 4.09
C ILE A 540 35.14 -8.30 2.60
N ALA A 541 36.35 -7.88 2.21
CA ALA A 541 36.84 -8.05 0.85
C ALA A 541 36.85 -9.53 0.43
N GLU A 542 37.37 -10.42 1.29
CA GLU A 542 37.39 -11.86 1.06
C GLU A 542 35.97 -12.45 0.97
N ARG A 543 35.08 -12.07 1.91
CA ARG A 543 33.67 -12.48 1.87
C ARG A 543 32.97 -12.02 0.59
N ASN A 544 33.26 -10.81 0.10
CA ASN A 544 32.69 -10.29 -1.13
C ASN A 544 33.21 -11.05 -2.37
N LEU A 545 34.49 -11.41 -2.40
CA LEU A 545 35.04 -12.27 -3.45
C LEU A 545 34.35 -13.63 -3.46
N GLN A 546 34.20 -14.24 -2.29
CA GLN A 546 33.48 -15.51 -2.12
C GLN A 546 32.02 -15.38 -2.56
N ASN A 547 31.35 -14.28 -2.24
CA ASN A 547 29.98 -14.01 -2.71
C ASN A 547 29.90 -13.90 -4.23
N LEU A 548 30.82 -13.17 -4.89
CA LEU A 548 30.84 -13.06 -6.35
C LEU A 548 31.01 -14.43 -7.04
N ILE A 549 31.84 -15.31 -6.46
CA ILE A 549 32.03 -16.67 -6.95
C ILE A 549 30.78 -17.54 -6.66
N GLY A 550 30.30 -17.53 -5.42
CA GLY A 550 29.15 -18.31 -4.97
C GLY A 550 27.85 -17.96 -5.69
N HIS A 551 27.70 -16.69 -6.07
CA HIS A 551 26.59 -16.15 -6.87
C HIS A 551 26.78 -16.32 -8.38
N LYS A 552 27.82 -17.03 -8.82
CA LYS A 552 28.12 -17.27 -10.23
C LYS A 552 28.24 -15.96 -11.03
N VAL A 553 28.79 -14.91 -10.42
CA VAL A 553 29.23 -13.71 -11.13
C VAL A 553 30.58 -14.00 -11.80
N LEU A 554 31.46 -14.66 -11.05
CA LEU A 554 32.80 -15.05 -11.47
C LEU A 554 32.96 -16.58 -11.49
N LYS A 555 33.60 -17.11 -12.54
CA LYS A 555 34.07 -18.51 -12.62
C LYS A 555 35.58 -18.53 -12.48
N CYS A 556 36.10 -19.39 -11.60
CA CYS A 556 37.53 -19.59 -11.40
C CYS A 556 38.10 -20.56 -12.45
N GLY A 557 39.33 -20.30 -12.88
CA GLY A 557 40.07 -21.15 -13.81
C GLY A 557 41.56 -20.82 -13.85
N LEU A 558 42.30 -21.56 -14.66
CA LEU A 558 43.74 -21.46 -14.83
C LEU A 558 44.09 -20.99 -16.24
N THR A 559 45.03 -20.07 -16.32
CA THR A 559 45.65 -19.67 -17.59
C THR A 559 46.90 -20.51 -17.81
N ILE A 560 46.88 -21.40 -18.80
CA ILE A 560 47.96 -22.36 -19.08
C ILE A 560 48.55 -22.05 -20.46
N GLN A 561 49.88 -22.08 -20.56
CA GLN A 561 50.59 -21.92 -21.81
C GLN A 561 50.66 -23.26 -22.54
N CYS A 562 50.18 -23.29 -23.79
CA CYS A 562 50.28 -24.46 -24.65
C CYS A 562 51.75 -24.70 -25.04
N PRO A 563 52.29 -25.92 -24.93
CA PRO A 563 53.67 -26.21 -25.34
C PRO A 563 53.85 -26.14 -26.87
N GLU A 564 52.79 -26.44 -27.63
CA GLU A 564 52.86 -26.51 -29.10
C GLU A 564 52.84 -25.13 -29.78
N CYS A 565 51.89 -24.27 -29.40
CA CYS A 565 51.74 -22.95 -30.02
C CYS A 565 52.19 -21.79 -29.14
N THR A 566 52.72 -22.07 -27.95
CA THR A 566 53.19 -21.11 -26.93
C THR A 566 52.14 -20.12 -26.42
N GLN A 567 50.89 -20.24 -26.85
CA GLN A 567 49.83 -19.31 -26.48
C GLN A 567 49.19 -19.67 -25.14
N ARG A 568 48.81 -18.65 -24.38
CA ARG A 568 48.07 -18.79 -23.11
C ARG A 568 46.57 -18.94 -23.35
N THR A 569 45.99 -19.98 -22.75
CA THR A 569 44.55 -20.28 -22.82
C THR A 569 44.00 -20.45 -21.41
N TRP A 570 42.82 -19.89 -21.16
CA TRP A 570 42.14 -20.03 -19.89
C TRP A 570 41.22 -21.25 -19.90
N TYR A 571 41.38 -22.11 -18.91
CA TYR A 571 40.59 -23.31 -18.67
C TYR A 571 39.82 -23.15 -17.37
N ALA A 572 38.51 -23.35 -17.39
CA ALA A 572 37.75 -23.26 -16.15
C ALA A 572 38.09 -24.44 -15.23
N LEU A 573 37.98 -24.25 -13.92
CA LEU A 573 38.37 -25.28 -12.95
C LEU A 573 37.66 -26.63 -13.16
N GLY A 574 36.39 -26.61 -13.58
CA GLY A 574 35.62 -27.83 -13.87
C GLY A 574 35.93 -28.49 -15.22
N ASP A 575 36.70 -27.80 -16.07
CA ASP A 575 37.08 -28.25 -17.41
C ASP A 575 38.55 -28.74 -17.43
N LEU A 576 39.24 -28.72 -16.29
CA LEU A 576 40.60 -29.23 -16.15
C LEU A 576 40.63 -30.75 -16.08
N SER A 577 41.51 -31.36 -16.85
CA SER A 577 41.77 -32.81 -16.90
C SER A 577 43.26 -33.08 -17.05
N GLU A 578 43.68 -34.35 -16.91
CA GLU A 578 45.09 -34.77 -17.10
C GLU A 578 45.63 -34.38 -18.47
N LYS A 579 44.77 -34.39 -19.49
CA LYS A 579 45.05 -33.88 -20.82
C LYS A 579 44.16 -32.68 -21.14
N LEU A 580 44.72 -31.66 -21.75
CA LEU A 580 44.03 -30.44 -22.17
C LEU A 580 44.10 -30.30 -23.68
N ILE A 581 43.04 -29.74 -24.27
CA ILE A 581 43.02 -29.37 -25.68
C ILE A 581 43.28 -27.87 -25.79
N CYS A 582 44.26 -27.46 -26.59
CA CYS A 582 44.49 -26.05 -26.88
C CYS A 582 43.38 -25.52 -27.79
N GLU A 583 42.60 -24.53 -27.35
CA GLU A 583 41.58 -23.93 -28.21
C GLU A 583 42.17 -23.15 -29.42
N ARG A 584 43.50 -22.98 -29.51
CA ARG A 584 44.17 -22.22 -30.59
C ARG A 584 44.73 -23.14 -31.68
N CYS A 585 45.61 -24.08 -31.33
CA CYS A 585 46.16 -25.04 -32.29
C CYS A 585 45.40 -26.37 -32.36
N LEU A 586 44.41 -26.59 -31.47
CA LEU A 586 43.62 -27.83 -31.36
C LEU A 586 44.41 -29.07 -30.93
N GLU A 587 45.71 -28.93 -30.66
CA GLU A 587 46.55 -30.01 -30.15
C GLU A 587 46.23 -30.34 -28.68
N GLU A 588 46.33 -31.63 -28.37
CA GLU A 588 46.21 -32.17 -27.02
C GLU A 588 47.59 -32.16 -26.34
N PHE A 589 47.64 -31.69 -25.09
CA PHE A 589 48.87 -31.68 -24.29
C PHE A 589 48.59 -32.02 -22.82
N ASP A 590 49.59 -32.53 -22.12
CA ASP A 590 49.46 -32.91 -20.71
C ASP A 590 49.36 -31.67 -19.81
N PHE A 591 48.48 -31.73 -18.81
CA PHE A 591 48.42 -30.74 -17.75
C PHE A 591 49.76 -30.73 -16.99
N PRO A 592 50.34 -29.56 -16.67
CA PRO A 592 51.62 -29.47 -15.99
C PRO A 592 51.50 -29.92 -14.52
N THR A 593 51.67 -31.21 -14.24
CA THR A 593 51.57 -31.82 -12.90
C THR A 593 52.89 -31.82 -12.12
N ASN A 594 54.01 -31.61 -12.81
CA ASN A 594 55.36 -31.71 -12.23
C ASN A 594 55.76 -30.50 -11.36
N LYS A 595 54.95 -29.43 -11.34
CA LYS A 595 55.16 -28.23 -10.52
C LYS A 595 53.81 -27.69 -10.02
N PRO A 596 53.76 -27.12 -8.81
CA PRO A 596 52.55 -26.44 -8.34
C PRO A 596 52.22 -25.26 -9.25
N VAL A 597 50.94 -25.06 -9.54
CA VAL A 597 50.47 -23.94 -10.36
C VAL A 597 50.67 -22.62 -9.59
N PRO A 598 51.39 -21.63 -10.17
CA PRO A 598 51.60 -20.33 -9.53
C PRO A 598 50.29 -19.60 -9.21
N GLU A 599 50.23 -18.84 -8.10
CA GLU A 599 49.04 -18.03 -7.75
C GLU A 599 48.68 -17.04 -8.89
N GLY A 600 49.69 -16.53 -9.60
CA GLY A 600 49.52 -15.59 -10.71
C GLY A 600 48.80 -16.16 -11.94
N ASP A 601 48.75 -17.49 -12.10
CA ASP A 601 48.07 -18.13 -13.23
C ASP A 601 46.58 -18.41 -12.95
N TRP A 602 46.14 -18.24 -11.70
CA TRP A 602 44.72 -18.30 -11.35
C TRP A 602 43.98 -17.03 -11.76
N HIS A 603 42.93 -17.21 -12.56
CA HIS A 603 42.15 -16.12 -13.13
C HIS A 603 40.65 -16.37 -13.00
N TYR A 604 39.91 -15.27 -12.92
CA TYR A 604 38.46 -15.25 -12.99
C TYR A 604 37.99 -14.80 -14.37
N ARG A 605 36.84 -15.34 -14.77
CA ARG A 605 36.06 -14.89 -15.94
C ARG A 605 34.63 -14.60 -15.53
N THR A 606 34.00 -13.59 -16.11
CA THR A 606 32.55 -13.38 -15.94
C THR A 606 31.80 -14.52 -16.61
N ILE A 607 30.61 -14.85 -16.09
CA ILE A 607 29.74 -15.87 -16.69
C ILE A 607 28.28 -15.41 -16.75
N GLY A 608 27.52 -16.05 -17.66
CA GLY A 608 26.08 -15.84 -17.79
C GLY A 608 25.71 -14.39 -18.08
N PRO A 609 24.78 -13.77 -17.32
CA PRO A 609 24.32 -12.40 -17.58
C PRO A 609 25.42 -11.34 -17.39
N PHE A 610 26.50 -11.65 -16.66
CA PHE A 610 27.62 -10.74 -16.42
C PHE A 610 28.66 -10.73 -17.54
N SER A 611 28.57 -11.66 -18.50
CA SER A 611 29.41 -11.70 -19.71
C SER A 611 28.79 -10.93 -20.89
N VAL A 612 27.62 -10.33 -20.70
CA VAL A 612 26.95 -9.55 -21.75
C VAL A 612 27.58 -8.16 -21.83
N GLU A 613 28.04 -7.79 -23.02
CA GLU A 613 28.64 -6.49 -23.32
C GLU A 613 27.68 -5.31 -23.05
N ASN A 614 28.21 -4.09 -23.09
CA ASN A 614 27.48 -2.85 -22.84
C ASN A 614 26.79 -2.85 -21.46
N TYR A 615 27.54 -3.24 -20.43
CA TYR A 615 27.08 -3.28 -19.04
C TYR A 615 25.82 -4.12 -18.86
N ALA A 616 25.77 -5.31 -19.48
CA ALA A 616 24.59 -6.18 -19.52
C ALA A 616 23.33 -5.44 -20.00
N TYR A 617 23.44 -4.69 -21.10
CA TYR A 617 22.41 -3.80 -21.63
C TYR A 617 21.90 -2.76 -20.62
N GLY A 618 22.79 -2.24 -19.78
CA GLY A 618 22.45 -1.28 -18.73
C GLY A 618 21.80 -1.89 -17.48
N GLY A 619 21.78 -3.22 -17.36
CA GLY A 619 21.12 -3.94 -16.27
C GLY A 619 21.62 -3.58 -14.87
N TYR A 620 22.90 -3.23 -14.70
CA TYR A 620 23.45 -2.83 -13.40
C TYR A 620 22.74 -1.60 -12.81
N CYS A 621 22.48 -0.58 -13.63
CA CYS A 621 21.79 0.62 -13.20
C CYS A 621 20.34 0.32 -12.80
N ALA A 622 19.60 -0.46 -13.60
CA ALA A 622 18.23 -0.83 -13.27
C ALA A 622 18.16 -1.68 -11.97
N ALA A 623 19.08 -2.63 -11.79
CA ALA A 623 19.14 -3.48 -10.60
C ALA A 623 19.38 -2.68 -9.31
N LEU A 624 20.34 -1.76 -9.32
CA LEU A 624 20.63 -0.90 -8.17
C LEU A 624 19.47 0.05 -7.86
N ALA A 625 18.69 0.46 -8.87
CA ALA A 625 17.57 1.39 -8.71
C ALA A 625 16.38 0.69 -8.07
N ILE A 626 16.07 -0.52 -8.55
CA ILE A 626 15.08 -1.40 -7.92
C ILE A 626 15.47 -1.67 -6.47
N ARG A 627 16.76 -1.93 -6.19
CA ARG A 627 17.24 -2.11 -4.82
C ARG A 627 17.04 -0.87 -3.97
N PHE A 628 17.49 0.30 -4.42
CA PHE A 628 17.34 1.55 -3.66
C PHE A 628 15.88 1.82 -3.27
N LEU A 629 14.94 1.51 -4.18
CA LEU A 629 13.51 1.71 -3.93
C LEU A 629 12.89 0.62 -3.03
N ALA A 630 13.45 -0.59 -3.03
CA ALA A 630 12.96 -1.73 -2.25
C ALA A 630 13.57 -1.85 -0.84
N ASP A 631 14.76 -1.28 -0.61
CA ASP A 631 15.54 -1.42 0.63
C ASP A 631 15.02 -0.66 1.88
N PRO A 632 14.17 0.39 1.83
CA PRO A 632 13.67 1.03 3.04
C PRO A 632 12.98 -0.01 3.95
N LEU A 633 13.37 -0.07 5.24
CA LEU A 633 13.14 -1.10 6.28
C LEU A 633 11.67 -1.51 6.62
N SER A 634 10.74 -1.34 5.69
CA SER A 634 9.36 -1.85 5.74
C SER A 634 8.61 -1.74 4.39
N ALA A 635 9.29 -1.44 3.27
CA ALA A 635 8.65 -1.35 1.98
C ALA A 635 8.34 -2.73 1.40
N LYS A 636 7.10 -2.95 0.97
CA LYS A 636 6.73 -4.10 0.15
C LYS A 636 6.80 -3.69 -1.31
N VAL A 637 7.31 -4.58 -2.16
CA VAL A 637 7.44 -4.33 -3.61
C VAL A 637 6.99 -5.52 -4.46
N THR A 638 6.48 -5.20 -5.64
CA THR A 638 6.34 -6.12 -6.77
C THR A 638 6.92 -5.42 -7.98
N TRP A 639 7.90 -6.02 -8.66
CA TRP A 639 8.66 -5.34 -9.71
C TRP A 639 8.81 -6.21 -10.95
N VAL A 640 9.07 -5.56 -12.09
CA VAL A 640 9.32 -6.25 -13.35
C VAL A 640 10.50 -5.57 -14.06
N PRO A 641 11.48 -6.34 -14.60
CA PRO A 641 12.57 -5.78 -15.37
C PRO A 641 12.10 -5.37 -16.77
N SER A 642 13.00 -4.75 -17.54
CA SER A 642 12.74 -4.14 -18.84
C SER A 642 11.69 -4.88 -19.68
N PHE A 643 10.64 -4.15 -20.04
CA PHE A 643 9.44 -4.69 -20.65
C PHE A 643 8.87 -3.74 -21.69
N LYS A 644 8.10 -4.32 -22.60
CA LYS A 644 7.37 -3.62 -23.64
C LYS A 644 5.87 -3.78 -23.42
N ILE A 645 5.13 -2.69 -23.60
CA ILE A 645 3.67 -2.70 -23.63
C ILE A 645 3.17 -2.21 -24.97
N ARG A 646 2.13 -2.85 -25.50
CA ARG A 646 1.52 -2.49 -26.77
C ARG A 646 0.04 -2.24 -26.60
N ASN A 647 -0.44 -1.15 -27.18
CA ASN A 647 -1.86 -0.82 -27.30
C ASN A 647 -2.16 -0.34 -28.72
N HIS A 648 -3.34 -0.68 -29.24
CA HIS A 648 -3.73 -0.35 -30.62
C HIS A 648 -3.79 1.16 -30.89
N GLN A 649 -4.06 1.99 -29.88
CA GLN A 649 -4.19 3.45 -30.00
C GLN A 649 -2.85 4.18 -29.78
N ILE A 650 -2.03 3.71 -28.85
CA ILE A 650 -0.81 4.42 -28.40
C ILE A 650 0.46 3.87 -29.06
N GLY A 651 0.43 2.63 -29.57
CA GLY A 651 1.60 1.94 -30.13
C GLY A 651 2.36 1.13 -29.08
N GLU A 652 3.65 0.91 -29.33
CA GLU A 652 4.57 0.21 -28.42
C GLU A 652 5.30 1.22 -27.53
N LEU A 653 5.30 0.98 -26.22
CA LEU A 653 6.07 1.71 -25.21
C LEU A 653 6.99 0.75 -24.48
N GLU A 654 8.10 1.26 -23.96
CA GLU A 654 9.11 0.48 -23.23
C GLU A 654 9.58 1.24 -21.99
N ALA A 655 9.84 0.50 -20.92
CA ALA A 655 10.51 0.99 -19.71
C ALA A 655 11.54 -0.04 -19.24
N ASP A 656 12.62 0.43 -18.60
CA ASP A 656 13.71 -0.43 -18.12
C ASP A 656 13.35 -1.21 -16.86
N PHE A 657 12.40 -0.70 -16.08
CA PHE A 657 11.74 -1.44 -15.01
C PHE A 657 10.38 -0.83 -14.66
N GLY A 658 9.53 -1.64 -14.02
CA GLY A 658 8.26 -1.24 -13.43
C GLY A 658 8.14 -1.76 -12.01
N MET A 659 7.46 -1.03 -11.13
CA MET A 659 7.31 -1.45 -9.73
C MET A 659 6.02 -0.93 -9.09
N PHE A 660 5.35 -1.79 -8.32
CA PHE A 660 4.36 -1.42 -7.31
C PHE A 660 5.05 -1.34 -5.96
N LEU A 661 4.98 -0.17 -5.32
CA LEU A 661 5.62 0.12 -4.03
C LEU A 661 4.57 0.45 -2.98
N SER A 662 4.56 -0.31 -1.88
CA SER A 662 3.77 -0.01 -0.68
C SER A 662 4.73 0.39 0.45
N GLN A 663 4.57 1.61 0.97
CA GLN A 663 5.39 2.15 2.06
C GLN A 663 4.76 1.72 3.40
N GLY A 664 5.40 0.84 4.20
CA GLY A 664 4.94 0.48 5.57
C GLY A 664 5.13 1.63 6.57
N ARG A 665 4.83 1.60 7.88
CA ARG A 665 4.11 0.69 8.81
C ARG A 665 2.79 1.34 9.33
N ILE A 666 2.45 2.54 8.88
CA ILE A 666 1.29 3.32 9.35
C ILE A 666 0.33 3.45 8.17
N GLY A 667 -0.52 2.44 8.00
CA GLY A 667 -1.64 2.48 7.05
C GLY A 667 -1.47 1.70 5.75
N THR A 668 -2.60 1.18 5.28
CA THR A 668 -2.79 0.48 4.01
C THR A 668 -3.11 1.51 2.91
N GLY A 669 -2.10 2.18 2.38
CA GLY A 669 -2.24 3.12 1.26
C GLY A 669 -2.31 2.41 -0.11
N VAL A 670 -2.83 3.12 -1.12
CA VAL A 670 -2.77 2.66 -2.53
C VAL A 670 -1.30 2.52 -2.94
N PRO A 671 -0.87 1.38 -3.51
CA PRO A 671 0.51 1.22 -3.95
C PRO A 671 0.91 2.26 -5.01
N ASN A 672 2.11 2.82 -4.87
CA ASN A 672 2.69 3.71 -5.87
C ASN A 672 3.12 2.88 -7.09
N LEU A 673 2.65 3.25 -8.27
CA LEU A 673 3.12 2.70 -9.55
C LEU A 673 4.34 3.49 -10.02
N ILE A 674 5.43 2.78 -10.34
CA ILE A 674 6.70 3.37 -10.72
C ILE A 674 7.15 2.80 -12.07
N PHE A 675 7.61 3.67 -12.97
CA PHE A 675 8.28 3.32 -14.22
C PHE A 675 9.64 4.00 -14.31
N GLY A 676 10.67 3.24 -14.66
CA GLY A 676 12.04 3.76 -14.70
C GLY A 676 12.71 3.65 -16.07
N GLU A 677 13.52 4.66 -16.38
CA GLU A 677 14.51 4.67 -17.46
C GLU A 677 15.90 4.76 -16.82
N SER A 678 16.83 3.91 -17.26
CA SER A 678 18.15 3.70 -16.65
C SER A 678 19.27 3.85 -17.68
N LYS A 679 20.31 4.61 -17.35
CA LYS A 679 21.52 4.75 -18.18
C LYS A 679 22.77 4.41 -17.38
N THR A 680 23.43 3.31 -17.73
CA THR A 680 24.74 2.95 -17.19
C THR A 680 25.82 3.78 -17.89
N TYR A 681 26.32 4.82 -17.22
CA TYR A 681 27.32 5.80 -17.69
C TYR A 681 27.01 6.60 -18.97
N ASN A 682 25.85 6.37 -19.59
CA ASN A 682 25.35 7.13 -20.75
C ASN A 682 24.47 8.32 -20.36
N GLU A 683 24.14 9.14 -21.36
CA GLU A 683 23.27 10.30 -21.23
C GLU A 683 21.82 9.99 -21.62
N PHE A 684 20.87 10.66 -20.99
CA PHE A 684 19.47 10.64 -21.40
C PHE A 684 19.25 11.49 -22.64
N THR A 685 18.63 10.91 -23.64
CA THR A 685 18.26 11.60 -24.87
C THR A 685 16.85 12.18 -24.77
N LYS A 686 16.53 13.11 -25.68
CA LYS A 686 15.16 13.63 -25.82
C LYS A 686 14.14 12.51 -26.10
N ARG A 687 14.53 11.49 -26.87
CA ARG A 687 13.68 10.33 -27.19
C ARG A 687 13.34 9.51 -25.93
N ASP A 688 14.28 9.36 -25.02
CA ASP A 688 14.05 8.65 -23.75
C ASP A 688 13.01 9.40 -22.90
N VAL A 689 13.17 10.72 -22.75
CA VAL A 689 12.24 11.57 -21.99
C VAL A 689 10.85 11.60 -22.63
N ASP A 690 10.76 11.65 -23.96
CA ASP A 690 9.48 11.65 -24.67
C ASP A 690 8.74 10.31 -24.54
N ARG A 691 9.47 9.18 -24.53
CA ARG A 691 8.90 7.85 -24.24
C ARG A 691 8.34 7.78 -22.83
N MET A 692 9.09 8.25 -21.83
CA MET A 692 8.62 8.29 -20.45
C MET A 692 7.44 9.25 -20.26
N GLN A 693 7.37 10.34 -21.04
CA GLN A 693 6.20 11.22 -21.08
C GLN A 693 4.96 10.51 -21.64
N GLN A 694 5.10 9.66 -22.66
CA GLN A 694 3.99 8.86 -23.19
C GLN A 694 3.49 7.85 -22.16
N ILE A 695 4.40 7.17 -21.45
CA ILE A 695 4.05 6.28 -20.33
C ILE A 695 3.33 7.07 -19.23
N ALA A 696 3.85 8.23 -18.83
CA ALA A 696 3.24 9.10 -17.82
C ALA A 696 1.80 9.52 -18.19
N ASN A 697 1.56 9.83 -19.47
CA ASN A 697 0.24 10.18 -19.98
C ASN A 697 -0.72 8.97 -20.00
N ALA A 698 -0.21 7.77 -20.31
CA ALA A 698 -1.00 6.55 -20.31
C ALA A 698 -1.36 6.07 -18.88
N PHE A 699 -0.51 6.39 -17.90
CA PHE A 699 -0.70 6.02 -16.49
C PHE A 699 -0.58 7.22 -15.55
N PRO A 700 -1.58 8.13 -15.54
CA PRO A 700 -1.61 9.21 -14.57
C PRO A 700 -1.55 8.66 -13.13
N GLY A 701 -0.73 9.29 -12.29
CA GLY A 701 -0.45 8.90 -10.92
C GLY A 701 0.85 8.10 -10.78
N SER A 702 1.45 7.65 -11.89
CA SER A 702 2.72 6.92 -11.84
C SER A 702 3.89 7.84 -11.53
N VAL A 703 4.81 7.38 -10.70
CA VAL A 703 6.14 7.99 -10.51
C VAL A 703 7.03 7.60 -11.69
N ILE A 704 7.67 8.59 -12.30
CA ILE A 704 8.61 8.42 -13.40
C ILE A 704 10.02 8.57 -12.84
N VAL A 705 10.88 7.59 -13.06
CA VAL A 705 12.24 7.57 -12.50
C VAL A 705 13.27 7.67 -13.62
N PHE A 706 14.23 8.57 -13.49
CA PHE A 706 15.44 8.59 -14.30
C PHE A 706 16.63 8.19 -13.43
N CYS A 707 17.30 7.09 -13.78
CA CYS A 707 18.41 6.51 -13.03
C CYS A 707 19.70 6.54 -13.84
N THR A 708 20.81 6.99 -13.26
CA THR A 708 22.14 6.89 -13.89
C THR A 708 23.21 6.54 -12.86
N LEU A 709 24.27 5.86 -13.30
CA LEU A 709 25.45 5.61 -12.45
C LEU A 709 26.44 6.78 -12.43
N ARG A 710 26.26 7.79 -13.30
CA ARG A 710 27.04 9.03 -13.21
C ARG A 710 26.63 9.80 -11.95
N SER A 711 27.58 10.51 -11.34
CA SER A 711 27.30 11.32 -10.14
C SER A 711 26.50 12.59 -10.43
N LYS A 712 26.44 13.04 -11.69
CA LYS A 712 25.75 14.27 -12.10
C LYS A 712 25.16 14.12 -13.50
N LEU A 713 24.03 14.80 -13.72
CA LEU A 713 23.44 15.03 -15.05
C LEU A 713 24.09 16.26 -15.71
N ASN A 714 24.19 16.26 -17.04
CA ASN A 714 24.64 17.41 -17.79
C ASN A 714 23.53 18.47 -17.97
N SER A 715 23.88 19.64 -18.50
CA SER A 715 22.92 20.75 -18.67
C SER A 715 21.78 20.44 -19.65
N HIS A 716 22.02 19.63 -20.68
CA HIS A 716 21.01 19.23 -21.65
C HIS A 716 19.95 18.33 -21.00
N GLU A 717 20.41 17.29 -20.28
CA GLU A 717 19.57 16.34 -19.54
C GLU A 717 18.71 17.04 -18.50
N LYS A 718 19.33 17.92 -17.69
CA LYS A 718 18.61 18.72 -16.69
C LYS A 718 17.47 19.51 -17.34
N LYS A 719 17.70 20.12 -18.50
CA LYS A 719 16.69 20.89 -19.22
C LYS A 719 15.52 20.02 -19.70
N ILE A 720 15.80 18.90 -20.36
CA ILE A 720 14.75 18.04 -20.93
C ILE A 720 13.93 17.33 -19.83
N ILE A 721 14.58 16.84 -18.77
CA ILE A 721 13.91 16.17 -17.65
C ILE A 721 13.11 17.18 -16.81
N SER A 722 13.64 18.38 -16.56
CA SER A 722 12.91 19.45 -15.84
C SER A 722 11.60 19.82 -16.52
N HIS A 723 11.55 19.81 -17.86
CA HIS A 723 10.32 20.09 -18.59
C HIS A 723 9.23 19.06 -18.30
N LEU A 724 9.59 17.77 -18.28
CA LEU A 724 8.69 16.69 -17.89
C LEU A 724 8.29 16.81 -16.42
N ALA A 725 9.24 17.06 -15.52
CA ALA A 725 8.98 17.23 -14.08
C ALA A 725 8.00 18.38 -13.80
N LYS A 726 8.14 19.54 -14.47
CA LYS A 726 7.20 20.67 -14.36
C LYS A 726 5.79 20.32 -14.81
N LYS A 727 5.64 19.51 -15.87
CA LYS A 727 4.32 19.02 -16.29
C LYS A 727 3.74 18.05 -15.25
N GLY A 728 4.60 17.20 -14.70
CA GLY A 728 4.27 16.20 -13.68
C GLY A 728 3.83 16.78 -12.34
N ARG A 729 4.25 18.00 -11.99
CA ARG A 729 3.85 18.73 -10.75
C ARG A 729 2.39 19.19 -10.71
N LYS A 730 1.63 19.08 -11.81
CA LYS A 730 0.19 19.41 -11.81
C LYS A 730 -0.58 18.43 -10.91
N PHE A 731 -1.69 18.86 -10.33
CA PHE A 731 -2.53 17.97 -9.51
C PHE A 731 -3.25 16.94 -10.36
N LEU A 732 -3.22 15.68 -9.91
CA LEU A 732 -4.12 14.62 -10.37
C LEU A 732 -5.27 14.46 -9.40
N LYS A 733 -4.92 14.16 -8.15
CA LYS A 733 -5.79 14.07 -6.98
C LYS A 733 -5.22 14.96 -5.89
N ALA A 734 -5.94 15.12 -4.80
CA ALA A 734 -5.60 16.15 -3.85
C ALA A 734 -4.26 15.89 -3.14
N GLU A 735 -3.37 16.90 -3.17
CA GLU A 735 -1.95 16.79 -2.76
C GLU A 735 -1.10 15.81 -3.60
N GLU A 736 -1.68 15.04 -4.52
CA GLU A 736 -0.96 14.15 -5.42
C GLU A 736 -0.61 14.81 -6.77
N TRP A 737 0.66 14.70 -7.13
CA TRP A 737 1.14 15.15 -8.44
C TRP A 737 0.71 14.15 -9.51
N ILE A 738 0.46 14.64 -10.73
CA ILE A 738 0.00 13.81 -11.84
C ILE A 738 1.02 12.76 -12.22
N ASN A 739 2.30 13.13 -12.28
CA ASN A 739 3.37 12.18 -12.50
C ASN A 739 4.63 12.71 -11.81
N PRO A 740 4.88 12.36 -10.54
CA PRO A 740 6.11 12.74 -9.86
C PRO A 740 7.33 12.22 -10.62
N VAL A 741 8.36 13.06 -10.76
CA VAL A 741 9.64 12.66 -11.38
C VAL A 741 10.68 12.49 -10.28
N LEU A 742 11.25 11.29 -10.20
CA LEU A 742 12.35 10.93 -9.30
C LEU A 742 13.66 10.85 -10.09
N ILE A 743 14.76 11.35 -9.50
CA ILE A 743 16.09 11.31 -10.10
C ILE A 743 17.02 10.58 -9.15
N LEU A 744 17.63 9.50 -9.63
CA LEU A 744 18.63 8.73 -8.92
C LEU A 744 19.93 8.77 -9.71
N THR A 745 21.01 9.16 -9.06
CA THR A 745 22.35 9.22 -9.64
C THR A 745 23.27 8.22 -8.94
N GLY A 746 24.55 8.15 -9.33
CA GLY A 746 25.55 7.34 -8.64
C GLY A 746 25.64 7.66 -7.14
N ILE A 747 25.25 8.87 -6.72
CA ILE A 747 25.23 9.28 -5.31
C ILE A 747 24.26 8.42 -4.49
N GLU A 748 23.02 8.27 -4.94
CA GLU A 748 22.02 7.43 -4.26
C GLU A 748 22.33 5.94 -4.46
N MET A 749 22.79 5.59 -5.66
CA MET A 749 22.90 4.19 -6.12
C MET A 749 24.11 3.47 -5.54
N PHE A 750 25.20 4.18 -5.26
CA PHE A 750 26.40 3.64 -4.59
C PHE A 750 26.41 3.89 -3.07
N GLY A 751 25.36 4.47 -2.49
CA GLY A 751 25.26 4.65 -1.03
C GLY A 751 24.94 3.34 -0.29
N ASP A 752 25.66 3.04 0.80
CA ASP A 752 25.42 1.85 1.64
C ASP A 752 24.03 1.83 2.30
N PHE A 753 23.46 3.02 2.46
CA PHE A 753 22.18 3.28 3.09
C PHE A 753 21.33 4.18 2.19
N GLY A 754 20.00 4.05 2.29
CA GLY A 754 19.06 4.90 1.54
C GLY A 754 19.05 6.36 2.01
N ALA A 755 18.18 7.17 1.39
CA ALA A 755 17.97 8.55 1.82
C ALA A 755 17.44 8.63 3.27
N PRO A 756 17.89 9.60 4.08
CA PRO A 756 18.81 10.70 3.75
C PRO A 756 20.31 10.36 3.92
N GLU A 757 20.66 9.14 4.36
CA GLU A 757 22.03 8.79 4.75
C GLU A 757 23.02 8.92 3.59
N CYS A 758 22.62 8.49 2.38
CA CYS A 758 23.45 8.60 1.18
C CYS A 758 23.87 10.03 0.80
N TRP A 759 23.26 11.06 1.41
CA TRP A 759 23.52 12.47 1.10
C TRP A 759 24.41 13.19 2.11
N LYS A 760 24.60 12.65 3.32
CA LYS A 760 25.24 13.39 4.44
C LYS A 760 26.64 13.89 4.11
N ASP A 761 27.46 13.03 3.51
CA ASP A 761 28.89 13.27 3.30
C ASP A 761 29.23 13.71 1.87
N LYS A 762 28.23 14.15 1.09
CA LYS A 762 28.41 14.51 -0.34
C LYS A 762 28.54 16.01 -0.59
N GLY A 763 28.69 16.81 0.46
CA GLY A 763 28.81 18.27 0.39
C GLY A 763 27.50 18.96 -0.01
N GLU A 764 27.53 20.27 -0.24
CA GLU A 764 26.37 21.03 -0.72
C GLU A 764 26.08 20.76 -2.22
N PRO A 765 24.81 20.61 -2.63
CA PRO A 765 23.58 20.83 -1.86
C PRO A 765 23.08 19.62 -1.05
N TYR A 766 23.73 18.45 -1.17
CA TYR A 766 23.24 17.18 -0.62
C TYR A 766 23.14 17.18 0.91
N SER A 767 24.17 17.68 1.60
CA SER A 767 24.22 17.67 3.07
C SER A 767 23.11 18.50 3.72
N LYS A 768 22.68 19.58 3.05
CA LYS A 768 21.53 20.39 3.45
C LYS A 768 20.22 19.61 3.39
N PHE A 769 19.99 18.86 2.32
CA PHE A 769 18.79 18.03 2.18
C PHE A 769 18.83 16.81 3.11
N ALA A 770 20.01 16.26 3.40
CA ALA A 770 20.16 15.19 4.38
C ALA A 770 19.62 15.58 5.78
N LYS A 771 19.81 16.85 6.16
CA LYS A 771 19.35 17.39 7.45
C LYS A 771 17.85 17.69 7.49
N SER A 772 17.25 18.06 6.35
CA SER A 772 15.86 18.52 6.27
C SER A 772 14.86 17.45 5.84
N TYR A 773 15.29 16.43 5.11
CA TYR A 773 14.44 15.32 4.69
C TYR A 773 13.95 14.54 5.91
N ARG A 774 12.65 14.22 5.92
CA ARG A 774 12.01 13.46 7.00
C ARG A 774 11.33 12.20 6.49
N GLY A 775 10.98 12.15 5.21
CA GLY A 775 10.34 10.98 4.58
C GLY A 775 8.89 10.77 5.01
N TYR A 776 8.27 11.75 5.67
CA TYR A 776 6.89 11.64 6.16
C TYR A 776 5.84 11.74 5.04
N ASN A 777 6.14 12.44 3.93
CA ASN A 777 5.21 12.62 2.82
C ASN A 777 5.47 11.63 1.67
N GLY A 778 6.05 10.47 2.00
CA GLY A 778 6.26 9.37 1.08
C GLY A 778 7.16 9.67 -0.12
N ILE A 779 6.92 8.97 -1.24
CA ILE A 779 7.79 9.02 -2.43
C ILE A 779 7.81 10.41 -3.10
N GLN A 780 6.73 11.18 -2.99
CA GLN A 780 6.64 12.53 -3.57
C GLN A 780 7.60 13.52 -2.89
N GLU A 781 7.83 13.37 -1.57
CA GLU A 781 8.86 14.14 -0.86
C GLU A 781 10.24 13.88 -1.46
N LEU A 782 10.55 12.60 -1.72
CA LEU A 782 11.80 12.19 -2.34
C LEU A 782 11.94 12.73 -3.77
N CYS A 783 10.86 12.70 -4.57
CA CYS A 783 10.83 13.35 -5.89
C CYS A 783 11.12 14.85 -5.80
N ASN A 784 10.49 15.56 -4.87
CA ASN A 784 10.70 16.99 -4.69
C ASN A 784 12.15 17.33 -4.31
N VAL A 785 12.76 16.55 -3.42
CA VAL A 785 14.14 16.76 -2.98
C VAL A 785 15.15 16.46 -4.10
N THR A 786 14.99 15.33 -4.79
CA THR A 786 15.89 14.95 -5.89
C THR A 786 15.77 15.87 -7.10
N GLN A 787 14.60 16.43 -7.41
CA GLN A 787 14.44 17.49 -8.42
C GLN A 787 15.22 18.75 -8.07
N GLN A 788 15.22 19.16 -6.79
CA GLN A 788 16.00 20.32 -6.36
C GLN A 788 17.50 20.05 -6.46
N MET A 789 17.97 18.89 -5.97
CA MET A 789 19.40 18.54 -5.98
C MET A 789 19.96 18.33 -7.39
N HIS A 790 19.30 17.49 -8.19
CA HIS A 790 19.87 17.01 -9.45
C HIS A 790 19.49 17.89 -10.64
N LEU A 791 18.29 18.50 -10.62
CA LEU A 791 17.81 19.34 -11.71
C LEU A 791 17.94 20.85 -11.42
N GLY A 792 18.20 21.25 -10.17
CA GLY A 792 18.25 22.66 -9.78
C GLY A 792 16.90 23.36 -9.85
N MET A 793 15.80 22.61 -9.75
CA MET A 793 14.45 23.15 -9.76
C MET A 793 14.13 23.80 -8.41
N GLU A 794 13.22 24.77 -8.41
CA GLU A 794 12.61 25.28 -7.19
C GLU A 794 11.81 24.20 -6.45
N SER A 795 11.61 24.37 -5.14
CA SER A 795 10.75 23.47 -4.37
C SER A 795 9.32 23.49 -4.91
N TYR A 796 8.60 22.38 -4.73
CA TYR A 796 7.20 22.29 -5.15
C TYR A 796 6.33 23.43 -4.59
N TRP A 797 6.50 23.78 -3.31
CA TRP A 797 5.73 24.84 -2.67
C TRP A 797 5.98 26.21 -3.29
N GLN A 798 7.24 26.54 -3.60
CA GLN A 798 7.58 27.77 -4.31
C GLN A 798 6.97 27.79 -5.71
N TRP A 799 7.06 26.69 -6.46
CA TRP A 799 6.43 26.58 -7.78
C TRP A 799 4.91 26.72 -7.70
N TYR A 800 4.28 26.05 -6.75
CA TYR A 800 2.84 26.07 -6.54
C TYR A 800 2.34 27.47 -6.20
N GLU A 801 3.04 28.18 -5.32
CA GLU A 801 2.72 29.56 -4.96
C GLU A 801 2.83 30.51 -6.16
N GLN A 802 3.90 30.38 -6.97
CA GLN A 802 4.05 31.15 -8.20
C GLN A 802 2.92 30.88 -9.20
N GLU A 803 2.54 29.62 -9.41
CA GLU A 803 1.42 29.27 -10.31
C GLU A 803 0.07 29.72 -9.75
N ARG A 804 -0.14 29.65 -8.44
CA ARG A 804 -1.33 30.19 -7.77
C ARG A 804 -1.43 31.70 -7.99
N ASN A 805 -0.35 32.44 -7.80
CA ASN A 805 -0.31 33.89 -8.01
C ASN A 805 -0.58 34.26 -9.49
N LYS A 806 -0.03 33.51 -10.45
CA LYS A 806 -0.35 33.68 -11.89
C LYS A 806 -1.81 33.41 -12.21
N ARG A 807 -2.44 32.40 -11.58
CA ARG A 807 -3.87 32.11 -11.78
C ARG A 807 -4.75 33.23 -11.19
N LEU A 808 -4.39 33.74 -10.02
CA LEU A 808 -5.11 34.85 -9.39
C LEU A 808 -5.01 36.14 -10.22
N SER A 809 -3.83 36.47 -10.75
CA SER A 809 -3.67 37.64 -11.63
C SER A 809 -4.45 37.51 -12.94
N ARG A 810 -4.45 36.33 -13.57
CA ARG A 810 -5.27 36.06 -14.77
C ARG A 810 -6.76 36.23 -14.50
N LYS A 811 -7.26 35.72 -13.36
CA LYS A 811 -8.66 35.91 -12.97
C LYS A 811 -8.99 37.37 -12.74
N LYS A 812 -8.12 38.13 -12.06
CA LYS A 812 -8.29 39.57 -11.85
C LYS A 812 -8.36 40.33 -13.18
N ASN A 813 -7.48 40.00 -14.13
CA ASN A 813 -7.47 40.61 -15.45
C ASN A 813 -8.70 40.23 -16.30
N GLN A 814 -9.22 39.00 -16.17
CA GLN A 814 -10.47 38.59 -16.82
C GLN A 814 -11.69 39.30 -16.24
N LEU A 815 -11.77 39.44 -14.91
CA LEU A 815 -12.82 40.18 -14.22
C LEU A 815 -12.83 41.66 -14.61
N GLN A 816 -11.65 42.29 -14.68
CA GLN A 816 -11.49 43.67 -15.14
C GLN A 816 -11.90 43.84 -16.61
N LYS A 817 -11.58 42.87 -17.48
CA LYS A 817 -12.05 42.88 -18.88
C LYS A 817 -13.55 42.68 -19.01
N SER A 818 -14.17 41.82 -18.21
CA SER A 818 -15.62 41.63 -18.22
C SER A 818 -16.37 42.84 -17.65
N GLN A 819 -15.81 43.53 -16.65
CA GLN A 819 -16.37 44.78 -16.13
C GLN A 819 -16.27 45.90 -17.17
N ALA A 820 -15.12 46.06 -17.84
CA ALA A 820 -14.94 47.02 -18.92
C ALA A 820 -15.84 46.75 -20.16
N GLN A 821 -16.23 45.49 -20.40
CA GLN A 821 -17.18 45.11 -21.45
C GLN A 821 -18.65 45.23 -21.04
N GLN A 822 -18.96 45.40 -19.75
CA GLN A 822 -20.31 45.69 -19.26
C GLN A 822 -20.55 47.21 -19.11
N GLU A 823 -19.49 48.00 -19.05
CA GLU A 823 -19.51 49.47 -19.03
C GLU A 823 -19.45 50.10 -20.44
N GLN A 824 -19.23 49.28 -21.48
CA GLN A 824 -19.41 49.62 -22.91
C GLN A 824 -20.72 49.03 -23.41
#